data_AF-A0A2K2UAW0-F1
#
_entry.id   AF-A0A2K2UAW0-F1
#
_cell.length_a   1.000
_cell.length_b   1.000
_cell.length_c   1.000
_cell.angle_alpha   90.00
_cell.angle_beta   90.00
_cell.angle_gamma   90.00
#
_symmetry.space_group_name_H-M   'P 1'
#
loop_
_entity.id
_entity.type
_entity.pdbx_description
1 polymer ?
#
loop_
_entity_poly.entity_id
_entity_poly.type
_entity_poly.pdbx_seq_one_letter_code
_entity_poly.pdbx_strand_id
1 'polypeptide(L)'
;MKQRKQNYITLTVDGEVLSCGGVQAAPELEPAPAAADVAYRLSRAAGEAAAALPLAPNAIDSADMSEYTDVAGGRGAADDGAHPVVLVMARAKTAKKMLPAAAEAGFSTCAVYTQDRRLEPHLKLAQQAVCLGERYSAALFCNSCAVLEAAETCGASVVLLCDEALPLAEVDSFLARAAARSIRVFRPLNQDMPALGWVLCTTEKPPFDGGAWRACPHCGLKFDEASLASGHYVCPTCSGYLRMSSTERINDLLDADSFVEWDRSVAETDPLDFPGYFEKLEAARAKSGLEEAVRTGEGRIAGLRFAIGIMDSQFFMGSMGSVVGEKVCRLFDRAVEEHLPVVVFTASGGARMQEGLVSLMQMAKVSCAIERHAEAGLPYISVLTDPTTGGVTASFAMQGDVILAEPRALIGFAGQRVIRDTIRQELPEGFQTAEFALEHGLIDAIVEREELRGMIAHILAIHLATASGRFESGDREILVDYQSVRENLEHGTDTYNTVTYGDMDVPMLAGESSGRSARRLKERLSGIVDRFERSGSVSGKRLEKALARGEFDAENGASLDDANGHAEVAGVTAENRAWESVQLARNVHRPTALAYIDALVDGFIELHGDRAFGDDGAIVGGVGWIGGQAVTVIAQEKGADLKERIRRNFGCPQPEGYRKSLRLMRQAEKFGRPVVCLVDTQGAFCGMEAEERGQGNAIADNLLALAGLRVPVVSVLLGEGGSGGALALALADRVAMQEHAVYSVLSPEGFASILWKDRTRAPEAAAVMKMSAAEAHGMGIVDAVLSEGPAPAHENPDVAANNVKTYVMASLNELCDAPTEELLRTRHERFATF
;
A
#
# COMPACT_ATOMS: atom_id res chain seq x y z
N MET A 1 2.00 -37.74 15.57
CA MET A 1 2.70 -38.43 16.69
C MET A 1 2.07 -38.00 18.01
N LYS A 2 1.93 -38.94 18.94
CA LYS A 2 1.14 -38.88 20.19
C LYS A 2 1.53 -37.69 21.09
N GLN A 3 0.54 -36.96 21.60
CA GLN A 3 0.69 -36.00 22.70
C GLN A 3 1.12 -36.73 23.98
N ARG A 4 2.22 -36.28 24.60
CA ARG A 4 2.64 -36.69 25.95
C ARG A 4 1.74 -35.98 26.97
N LYS A 5 1.07 -36.76 27.83
CA LYS A 5 0.38 -36.26 29.03
C LYS A 5 1.42 -35.81 30.06
N GLN A 6 1.36 -34.55 30.50
CA GLN A 6 1.99 -34.11 31.74
C GLN A 6 1.04 -34.46 32.89
N ASN A 7 1.51 -35.29 33.83
CA ASN A 7 0.81 -35.58 35.08
C ASN A 7 1.19 -34.52 36.11
N TYR A 8 0.22 -33.77 36.63
CA TYR A 8 0.42 -32.92 37.81
C TYR A 8 0.26 -33.77 39.08
N ILE A 9 1.12 -33.55 40.06
CA ILE A 9 1.02 -34.11 41.42
C ILE A 9 0.21 -33.12 42.25
N THR A 10 -0.89 -33.56 42.85
CA THR A 10 -1.67 -32.74 43.79
C THR A 10 -1.19 -33.01 45.21
N LEU A 11 -0.72 -31.97 45.91
CA LEU A 11 -0.39 -32.00 47.34
C LEU A 11 -1.60 -31.50 48.14
N THR A 12 -1.83 -32.08 49.31
CA THR A 12 -2.77 -31.52 50.29
C THR A 12 -2.11 -30.41 51.10
N VAL A 13 -2.92 -29.64 51.82
CA VAL A 13 -2.50 -28.43 52.57
C VAL A 13 -1.46 -28.72 53.66
N ASP A 14 -1.30 -29.99 54.06
CA ASP A 14 -0.30 -30.44 55.04
C ASP A 14 0.91 -31.18 54.42
N GLY A 15 1.03 -31.20 53.08
CA GLY A 15 2.27 -31.59 52.39
C GLY A 15 2.48 -33.09 52.09
N GLU A 16 1.46 -33.95 52.19
CA GLU A 16 1.58 -35.36 51.78
C GLU A 16 1.15 -35.59 50.31
N VAL A 17 1.89 -36.45 49.61
CA VAL A 17 1.64 -36.84 48.20
C VAL A 17 0.63 -37.99 48.15
N LEU A 18 -0.55 -37.75 47.58
CA LEU A 18 -1.53 -38.81 47.31
C LEU A 18 -1.04 -39.71 46.16
N SER A 19 -0.82 -41.00 46.44
CA SER A 19 -0.55 -42.01 45.41
C SER A 19 -1.85 -42.56 44.84
N CYS A 20 -1.94 -42.64 43.51
CA CYS A 20 -3.10 -43.19 42.81
C CYS A 20 -3.23 -44.71 43.07
N GLY A 21 -4.17 -45.09 43.94
CA GLY A 21 -4.60 -46.48 44.15
C GLY A 21 -6.12 -46.53 44.25
N GLY A 22 -6.75 -47.21 43.30
CA GLY A 22 -8.17 -47.05 42.97
C GLY A 22 -9.18 -47.62 43.97
N VAL A 23 -10.43 -47.14 43.84
CA VAL A 23 -11.62 -47.78 44.39
C VAL A 23 -12.80 -47.59 43.41
N GLN A 24 -13.25 -48.73 42.90
CA GLN A 24 -14.60 -49.21 42.59
C GLN A 24 -15.67 -48.29 41.97
N ALA A 25 -16.29 -48.86 40.94
CA ALA A 25 -17.46 -48.38 40.21
C ALA A 25 -18.64 -47.99 41.11
N ALA A 26 -19.15 -46.78 40.89
CA ALA A 26 -20.51 -46.36 41.23
C ALA A 26 -21.36 -46.41 39.93
N PRO A 27 -22.67 -46.67 40.03
CA PRO A 27 -23.48 -47.11 38.90
C PRO A 27 -23.62 -46.01 37.84
N GLU A 28 -23.72 -46.44 36.58
CA GLU A 28 -24.06 -45.60 35.43
C GLU A 28 -25.33 -44.79 35.76
N LEU A 29 -25.16 -43.49 36.02
CA LEU A 29 -26.20 -42.52 35.82
C LEU A 29 -26.31 -42.30 34.31
N GLU A 30 -27.48 -42.64 33.76
CA GLU A 30 -27.80 -42.34 32.37
C GLU A 30 -27.49 -40.87 32.04
N PRO A 31 -26.87 -40.56 30.90
CA PRO A 31 -26.71 -39.19 30.48
C PRO A 31 -28.11 -38.60 30.27
N ALA A 32 -28.49 -37.64 31.12
CA ALA A 32 -29.67 -36.83 30.90
C ALA A 32 -29.62 -36.25 29.47
N PRO A 33 -30.73 -36.26 28.72
CA PRO A 33 -30.71 -35.94 27.30
C PRO A 33 -30.33 -34.46 27.13
N ALA A 34 -29.18 -34.21 26.52
CA ALA A 34 -28.68 -32.88 26.15
C ALA A 34 -29.65 -32.07 25.25
N ALA A 35 -30.75 -32.66 24.79
CA ALA A 35 -31.80 -32.03 24.00
C ALA A 35 -32.80 -31.21 24.84
N ALA A 36 -33.02 -31.55 26.12
CA ALA A 36 -34.07 -30.94 26.93
C ALA A 36 -33.75 -29.50 27.40
N ASP A 37 -32.46 -29.19 27.63
CA ASP A 37 -32.01 -27.85 28.06
C ASP A 37 -31.99 -26.84 26.89
N VAL A 38 -31.81 -27.32 25.66
CA VAL A 38 -31.87 -26.51 24.41
C VAL A 38 -33.28 -26.00 24.15
N ALA A 39 -34.25 -26.92 24.22
CA ALA A 39 -35.66 -26.64 23.92
C ALA A 39 -36.26 -25.66 24.93
N TYR A 40 -35.87 -25.74 26.21
CA TYR A 40 -36.32 -24.82 27.26
C TYR A 40 -35.82 -23.37 27.06
N ARG A 41 -34.59 -23.19 26.59
CA ARG A 41 -34.03 -21.83 26.38
C ARG A 41 -34.52 -21.20 25.08
N LEU A 42 -34.66 -22.00 24.03
CA LEU A 42 -35.30 -21.56 22.79
C LEU A 42 -36.81 -21.28 23.00
N SER A 43 -37.50 -22.02 23.87
CA SER A 43 -38.91 -21.76 24.16
C SER A 43 -39.12 -20.46 24.94
N ARG A 44 -38.16 -20.07 25.79
CA ARG A 44 -38.11 -18.71 26.37
C ARG A 44 -37.92 -17.64 25.29
N ALA A 45 -36.97 -17.84 24.37
CA ALA A 45 -36.81 -16.93 23.23
C ALA A 45 -38.10 -16.83 22.38
N ALA A 46 -38.84 -17.93 22.20
CA ALA A 46 -40.14 -17.94 21.52
C ALA A 46 -41.23 -17.21 22.31
N GLY A 47 -41.27 -17.38 23.63
CA GLY A 47 -42.19 -16.66 24.52
C GLY A 47 -41.96 -15.15 24.54
N GLU A 48 -40.69 -14.72 24.58
CA GLU A 48 -40.32 -13.31 24.46
C GLU A 48 -40.58 -12.77 23.03
N ALA A 49 -40.43 -13.64 22.00
CA ALA A 49 -41.01 -13.59 20.64
C ALA A 49 -42.42 -13.02 20.61
N ALA A 50 -43.30 -13.81 21.20
CA ALA A 50 -44.73 -13.63 21.14
C ALA A 50 -45.24 -12.48 22.03
N ALA A 51 -44.51 -12.10 23.07
CA ALA A 51 -44.97 -11.15 24.08
C ALA A 51 -44.57 -9.68 23.86
N ALA A 52 -43.65 -9.38 22.93
CA ALA A 52 -43.12 -8.02 22.69
C ALA A 52 -42.64 -7.28 23.98
N LEU A 53 -42.17 -8.04 24.99
CA LEU A 53 -41.73 -7.50 26.27
C LEU A 53 -40.27 -6.99 26.21
N PRO A 54 -39.90 -5.92 26.94
CA PRO A 54 -38.51 -5.51 27.08
C PRO A 54 -37.70 -6.56 27.86
N LEU A 55 -36.46 -6.83 27.44
CA LEU A 55 -35.55 -7.72 28.18
C LEU A 55 -34.95 -7.01 29.41
N ALA A 56 -34.84 -7.76 30.50
CA ALA A 56 -34.09 -7.37 31.69
C ALA A 56 -32.57 -7.25 31.37
N PRO A 57 -31.82 -6.38 32.07
CA PRO A 57 -30.41 -6.11 31.78
C PRO A 57 -29.56 -7.39 31.93
N ASN A 58 -28.58 -7.53 31.03
CA ASN A 58 -27.64 -8.65 30.95
C ASN A 58 -27.07 -9.06 32.33
N ALA A 59 -27.35 -10.28 32.77
CA ALA A 59 -26.60 -10.90 33.86
C ALA A 59 -25.34 -11.58 33.29
N ILE A 60 -24.24 -10.83 33.23
CA ILE A 60 -22.90 -11.42 33.26
C ILE A 60 -22.51 -11.47 34.74
N ASP A 61 -22.91 -12.52 35.45
CA ASP A 61 -22.06 -13.08 36.50
C ASP A 61 -22.43 -14.54 36.76
N SER A 62 -21.42 -15.39 36.71
CA SER A 62 -21.53 -16.84 36.83
C SER A 62 -21.56 -17.25 38.31
N ALA A 63 -22.62 -16.94 39.05
CA ALA A 63 -22.65 -17.29 40.47
C ALA A 63 -24.03 -17.40 41.14
N ASP A 64 -25.09 -17.87 40.47
CA ASP A 64 -26.13 -18.63 41.19
C ASP A 64 -27.07 -19.37 40.23
N MET A 65 -27.08 -20.71 40.30
CA MET A 65 -27.98 -21.55 39.52
C MET A 65 -29.32 -21.80 40.22
N SER A 66 -29.53 -21.23 41.42
CA SER A 66 -30.72 -21.47 42.23
C SER A 66 -31.93 -20.59 41.87
N GLU A 67 -31.74 -19.49 41.13
CA GLU A 67 -32.85 -18.66 40.61
C GLU A 67 -33.36 -19.10 39.22
N TYR A 68 -32.72 -20.09 38.58
CA TYR A 68 -33.08 -20.56 37.23
C TYR A 68 -34.10 -21.72 37.20
N THR A 69 -34.49 -22.27 38.35
CA THR A 69 -35.33 -23.49 38.44
C THR A 69 -36.79 -23.28 38.85
N ASP A 70 -37.20 -22.05 39.19
CA ASP A 70 -38.57 -21.79 39.66
C ASP A 70 -39.41 -21.04 38.62
N VAL A 71 -39.79 -21.74 37.54
CA VAL A 71 -41.04 -21.45 36.83
C VAL A 71 -41.84 -22.74 36.74
N ALA A 72 -42.94 -22.78 37.48
CA ALA A 72 -43.86 -23.91 37.53
C ALA A 72 -44.29 -24.32 36.10
N GLY A 73 -44.13 -25.60 35.79
CA GLY A 73 -44.58 -26.22 34.55
C GLY A 73 -46.09 -26.10 34.37
N GLY A 74 -46.53 -25.00 33.76
CA GLY A 74 -47.87 -24.84 33.22
C GLY A 74 -47.89 -25.32 31.77
N ARG A 75 -48.33 -26.57 31.53
CA ARG A 75 -48.88 -26.96 30.22
C ARG A 75 -50.20 -26.20 30.03
N GLY A 76 -50.10 -24.94 29.63
CA GLY A 76 -51.23 -24.15 29.14
C GLY A 76 -51.53 -24.56 27.70
N ALA A 77 -52.78 -24.92 27.43
CA ALA A 77 -53.27 -25.22 26.09
C ALA A 77 -52.95 -24.06 25.14
N ALA A 78 -52.45 -24.40 23.95
CA ALA A 78 -52.19 -23.47 22.87
C ALA A 78 -53.47 -22.71 22.52
N ASP A 79 -53.43 -21.40 22.76
CA ASP A 79 -54.29 -20.43 22.09
C ASP A 79 -53.78 -20.27 20.65
N ASP A 80 -54.69 -20.03 19.72
CA ASP A 80 -54.52 -20.09 18.26
C ASP A 80 -53.74 -18.86 17.70
N GLY A 81 -52.59 -18.55 18.31
CA GLY A 81 -51.70 -17.46 17.96
C GLY A 81 -50.59 -17.90 17.01
N ALA A 82 -50.37 -17.15 15.94
CA ALA A 82 -49.33 -17.43 14.94
C ALA A 82 -47.94 -17.62 15.59
N HIS A 83 -47.33 -18.80 15.38
CA HIS A 83 -45.98 -19.09 15.87
C HIS A 83 -44.95 -18.12 15.27
N PRO A 84 -44.05 -17.52 16.09
CA PRO A 84 -43.02 -16.63 15.59
C PRO A 84 -42.09 -17.36 14.61
N VAL A 85 -41.78 -16.72 13.48
CA VAL A 85 -40.85 -17.31 12.50
C VAL A 85 -39.41 -17.09 12.95
N VAL A 86 -38.59 -18.15 12.88
CA VAL A 86 -37.14 -18.11 13.14
C VAL A 86 -36.36 -18.42 11.88
N LEU A 87 -35.44 -17.53 11.52
CA LEU A 87 -34.45 -17.75 10.46
C LEU A 87 -33.20 -18.38 11.06
N VAL A 88 -32.86 -19.60 10.64
CA VAL A 88 -31.65 -20.29 11.09
C VAL A 88 -30.54 -20.10 10.07
N MET A 89 -29.60 -19.21 10.38
CA MET A 89 -28.40 -18.96 9.56
C MET A 89 -27.34 -20.01 9.83
N ALA A 90 -27.56 -21.23 9.35
CA ALA A 90 -26.65 -22.37 9.54
C ALA A 90 -26.63 -23.28 8.30
N ARG A 91 -25.61 -24.12 8.17
CA ARG A 91 -25.54 -25.10 7.07
C ARG A 91 -25.40 -26.54 7.55
N ALA A 92 -25.73 -27.47 6.65
CA ALA A 92 -25.42 -28.90 6.74
C ALA A 92 -25.67 -29.52 8.14
N LYS A 93 -24.60 -29.79 8.91
CA LYS A 93 -24.66 -30.49 10.19
C LYS A 93 -25.30 -29.62 11.30
N THR A 94 -25.00 -28.33 11.33
CA THR A 94 -25.54 -27.38 12.31
C THR A 94 -27.02 -27.16 12.05
N ALA A 95 -27.41 -26.91 10.79
CA ALA A 95 -28.82 -26.76 10.40
C ALA A 95 -29.67 -28.01 10.75
N LYS A 96 -29.16 -29.23 10.51
CA LYS A 96 -29.86 -30.48 10.87
C LYS A 96 -30.15 -30.63 12.35
N LYS A 97 -29.33 -30.00 13.21
CA LYS A 97 -29.54 -30.01 14.66
C LYS A 97 -30.46 -28.87 15.10
N MET A 98 -30.27 -27.69 14.52
CA MET A 98 -30.96 -26.48 14.96
C MET A 98 -32.41 -26.39 14.49
N LEU A 99 -32.72 -26.83 13.27
CA LEU A 99 -34.09 -26.75 12.74
C LEU A 99 -35.09 -27.57 13.58
N PRO A 100 -34.84 -28.85 13.92
CA PRO A 100 -35.75 -29.59 14.80
C PRO A 100 -35.84 -28.97 16.20
N ALA A 101 -34.70 -28.55 16.78
CA ALA A 101 -34.67 -27.95 18.12
C ALA A 101 -35.47 -26.64 18.19
N ALA A 102 -35.42 -25.82 17.14
CA ALA A 102 -36.21 -24.59 17.05
C ALA A 102 -37.71 -24.86 16.86
N ALA A 103 -38.07 -25.91 16.10
CA ALA A 103 -39.46 -26.33 15.95
C ALA A 103 -40.05 -26.86 17.26
N GLU A 104 -39.30 -27.68 18.01
CA GLU A 104 -39.68 -28.19 19.34
C GLU A 104 -39.88 -27.07 20.37
N ALA A 105 -39.14 -25.96 20.20
CA ALA A 105 -39.26 -24.77 21.03
C ALA A 105 -40.47 -23.88 20.70
N GLY A 106 -41.25 -24.21 19.67
CA GLY A 106 -42.47 -23.49 19.30
C GLY A 106 -42.32 -22.42 18.22
N PHE A 107 -41.20 -22.38 17.50
CA PHE A 107 -41.02 -21.49 16.35
C PHE A 107 -41.50 -22.11 15.03
N SER A 108 -41.92 -21.25 14.10
CA SER A 108 -42.03 -21.62 12.69
C SER A 108 -40.65 -21.51 12.03
N THR A 109 -40.06 -22.62 11.59
CA THR A 109 -38.65 -22.67 11.18
C THR A 109 -38.43 -22.33 9.70
N CYS A 110 -37.48 -21.42 9.44
CA CYS A 110 -37.01 -21.08 8.11
C CYS A 110 -35.52 -21.43 7.96
N ALA A 111 -35.18 -22.24 6.94
CA ALA A 111 -33.81 -22.55 6.57
C ALA A 111 -33.32 -21.67 5.42
N VAL A 112 -32.02 -21.43 5.35
CA VAL A 112 -31.38 -20.73 4.23
C VAL A 112 -30.71 -21.72 3.26
N TYR A 113 -30.71 -21.37 1.97
CA TYR A 113 -29.97 -22.11 0.95
C TYR A 113 -29.43 -21.20 -0.14
N THR A 114 -28.59 -21.75 -1.02
CA THR A 114 -28.20 -21.12 -2.29
C THR A 114 -28.67 -21.99 -3.45
N GLN A 115 -28.87 -21.40 -4.64
CA GLN A 115 -29.47 -22.09 -5.78
C GLN A 115 -28.69 -23.36 -6.19
N ASP A 116 -27.36 -23.30 -6.13
CA ASP A 116 -26.46 -24.45 -6.33
C ASP A 116 -26.59 -25.56 -5.26
N ARG A 117 -27.24 -25.26 -4.12
CA ARG A 117 -27.42 -26.14 -2.96
C ARG A 117 -28.89 -26.40 -2.60
N ARG A 118 -29.84 -26.15 -3.51
CA ARG A 118 -31.29 -26.31 -3.27
C ARG A 118 -31.77 -27.73 -2.91
N LEU A 119 -30.93 -28.74 -3.11
CA LEU A 119 -31.26 -30.16 -2.86
C LEU A 119 -30.72 -30.68 -1.52
N GLU A 120 -30.16 -29.81 -0.68
CA GLU A 120 -29.60 -30.27 0.59
C GLU A 120 -30.68 -30.84 1.54
N PRO A 121 -30.40 -31.97 2.21
CA PRO A 121 -31.40 -32.71 2.95
C PRO A 121 -31.94 -31.98 4.19
N HIS A 122 -31.19 -31.00 4.72
CA HIS A 122 -31.60 -30.23 5.89
C HIS A 122 -32.79 -29.30 5.58
N LEU A 123 -33.00 -28.91 4.32
CA LEU A 123 -34.11 -28.05 3.90
C LEU A 123 -35.48 -28.71 4.10
N LYS A 124 -35.53 -30.05 4.08
CA LYS A 124 -36.77 -30.81 4.37
C LYS A 124 -37.17 -30.78 5.85
N LEU A 125 -36.27 -30.33 6.72
CA LEU A 125 -36.51 -30.24 8.17
C LEU A 125 -37.08 -28.88 8.59
N ALA A 126 -37.11 -27.91 7.67
CA ALA A 126 -37.68 -26.59 7.91
C ALA A 126 -39.09 -26.49 7.32
N GLN A 127 -39.94 -25.66 7.93
CA GLN A 127 -41.28 -25.37 7.39
C GLN A 127 -41.23 -24.41 6.20
N GLN A 128 -40.21 -23.55 6.16
CA GLN A 128 -39.93 -22.64 5.04
C GLN A 128 -38.45 -22.70 4.66
N ALA A 129 -38.13 -22.29 3.43
CA ALA A 129 -36.76 -22.11 3.00
C ALA A 129 -36.62 -20.87 2.12
N VAL A 130 -35.56 -20.09 2.35
CA VAL A 130 -35.24 -18.86 1.61
C VAL A 130 -33.90 -18.99 0.90
N CYS A 131 -33.85 -18.55 -0.36
CA CYS A 131 -32.63 -18.51 -1.14
C CYS A 131 -31.85 -17.23 -0.82
N LEU A 132 -30.60 -17.35 -0.39
CA LEU A 132 -29.70 -16.22 -0.18
C LEU A 132 -29.03 -15.75 -1.48
N GLY A 133 -28.92 -16.61 -2.50
CA GLY A 133 -28.27 -16.27 -3.76
C GLY A 133 -27.93 -17.48 -4.63
N GLU A 134 -27.32 -17.24 -5.79
CA GLU A 134 -27.04 -18.25 -6.80
C GLU A 134 -26.00 -19.30 -6.37
N ARG A 135 -24.88 -18.84 -5.78
CA ARG A 135 -23.75 -19.69 -5.40
C ARG A 135 -23.37 -19.50 -3.93
N TYR A 136 -23.04 -20.59 -3.28
CA TYR A 136 -22.50 -20.57 -1.93
C TYR A 136 -21.18 -19.78 -1.84
N SER A 137 -21.11 -18.86 -0.87
CA SER A 137 -19.85 -18.30 -0.34
C SER A 137 -20.04 -17.96 1.14
N ALA A 138 -18.97 -18.07 1.94
CA ALA A 138 -19.03 -17.69 3.35
C ALA A 138 -19.42 -16.21 3.52
N ALA A 139 -18.93 -15.36 2.62
CA ALA A 139 -19.23 -13.92 2.62
C ALA A 139 -20.70 -13.59 2.36
N LEU A 140 -21.41 -14.38 1.54
CA LEU A 140 -22.84 -14.22 1.36
C LEU A 140 -23.62 -14.52 2.66
N PHE A 141 -23.18 -15.53 3.42
CA PHE A 141 -23.82 -15.95 4.66
C PHE A 141 -23.57 -14.99 5.84
N CYS A 142 -22.49 -14.19 5.78
CA CYS A 142 -22.21 -13.12 6.74
C CYS A 142 -22.51 -11.71 6.21
N ASN A 143 -23.28 -11.58 5.11
CA ASN A 143 -23.64 -10.29 4.56
C ASN A 143 -24.91 -9.73 5.22
N SER A 144 -24.81 -8.56 5.85
CA SER A 144 -25.92 -7.91 6.57
C SER A 144 -27.17 -7.74 5.70
N CYS A 145 -27.01 -7.32 4.45
CA CYS A 145 -28.14 -7.11 3.53
C CYS A 145 -28.84 -8.43 3.19
N ALA A 146 -28.09 -9.45 2.79
CA ALA A 146 -28.63 -10.76 2.43
C ALA A 146 -29.38 -11.42 3.59
N VAL A 147 -28.86 -11.31 4.82
CA VAL A 147 -29.50 -11.86 6.01
C VAL A 147 -30.79 -11.11 6.37
N LEU A 148 -30.78 -9.78 6.29
CA LEU A 148 -31.97 -8.97 6.56
C LEU A 148 -33.06 -9.17 5.48
N GLU A 149 -32.70 -9.19 4.20
CA GLU A 149 -33.62 -9.48 3.09
C GLU A 149 -34.23 -10.90 3.24
N ALA A 150 -33.42 -11.87 3.67
CA ALA A 150 -33.89 -13.23 3.92
C ALA A 150 -34.86 -13.31 5.11
N ALA A 151 -34.55 -12.62 6.20
CA ALA A 151 -35.41 -12.55 7.38
C ALA A 151 -36.75 -11.88 7.06
N GLU A 152 -36.74 -10.81 6.25
CA GLU A 152 -37.95 -10.14 5.79
C GLU A 152 -38.78 -11.03 4.86
N THR A 153 -38.14 -11.73 3.93
CA THR A 153 -38.82 -12.62 2.96
C THR A 153 -39.60 -13.75 3.65
N CYS A 154 -39.10 -14.29 4.76
CA CYS A 154 -39.79 -15.32 5.53
C CYS A 154 -40.60 -14.78 6.72
N GLY A 155 -40.59 -13.47 6.95
CA GLY A 155 -41.28 -12.84 8.09
C GLY A 155 -40.69 -13.23 9.45
N ALA A 156 -39.37 -13.46 9.53
CA ALA A 156 -38.69 -13.84 10.75
C ALA A 156 -38.71 -12.73 11.80
N SER A 157 -39.09 -13.09 13.03
CA SER A 157 -38.96 -12.24 14.23
C SER A 157 -37.68 -12.56 15.03
N VAL A 158 -37.04 -13.69 14.72
CA VAL A 158 -35.81 -14.15 15.36
C VAL A 158 -34.82 -14.64 14.30
N VAL A 159 -33.56 -14.25 14.42
CA VAL A 159 -32.44 -14.75 13.60
C VAL A 159 -31.44 -15.46 14.51
N LEU A 160 -31.15 -16.72 14.21
CA LEU A 160 -30.11 -17.50 14.89
C LEU A 160 -28.84 -17.51 14.03
N LEU A 161 -27.81 -16.77 14.45
CA LEU A 161 -26.51 -16.73 13.78
C LEU A 161 -25.69 -17.97 14.17
N CYS A 162 -25.29 -18.76 13.18
CA CYS A 162 -24.39 -19.91 13.34
C CYS A 162 -23.31 -19.90 12.26
N ASP A 163 -22.33 -20.79 12.43
CA ASP A 163 -21.31 -21.09 11.43
C ASP A 163 -20.69 -19.80 10.83
N GLU A 164 -20.79 -19.62 9.52
CA GLU A 164 -20.22 -18.47 8.80
C GLU A 164 -20.89 -17.13 9.14
N ALA A 165 -22.12 -17.12 9.66
CA ALA A 165 -22.88 -15.89 9.95
C ALA A 165 -22.53 -15.26 11.31
N LEU A 166 -21.73 -15.94 12.14
CA LEU A 166 -21.37 -15.47 13.49
C LEU A 166 -20.77 -14.06 13.56
N PRO A 167 -19.91 -13.60 12.62
CA PRO A 167 -19.35 -12.25 12.68
C PRO A 167 -20.40 -11.13 12.72
N LEU A 168 -21.61 -11.36 12.18
CA LEU A 168 -22.70 -10.38 12.23
C LEU A 168 -23.18 -10.07 13.66
N ALA A 169 -22.86 -10.93 14.63
CA ALA A 169 -23.20 -10.70 16.04
C ALA A 169 -22.50 -9.49 16.64
N GLU A 170 -21.40 -9.02 16.04
CA GLU A 170 -20.60 -7.89 16.51
C GLU A 170 -20.72 -6.66 15.56
N VAL A 171 -21.62 -6.72 14.57
CA VAL A 171 -21.81 -5.64 13.59
C VAL A 171 -22.97 -4.74 14.02
N ASP A 172 -22.65 -3.59 14.63
CA ASP A 172 -23.67 -2.67 15.15
C ASP A 172 -24.73 -2.25 14.12
N SER A 173 -24.31 -1.94 12.89
CA SER A 173 -25.22 -1.50 11.84
C SER A 173 -26.24 -2.59 11.49
N PHE A 174 -25.84 -3.85 11.53
CA PHE A 174 -26.72 -5.00 11.34
C PHE A 174 -27.69 -5.15 12.51
N LEU A 175 -27.19 -5.10 13.76
CA LEU A 175 -28.02 -5.24 14.95
C LEU A 175 -29.05 -4.10 15.09
N ALA A 176 -28.66 -2.85 14.82
CA ALA A 176 -29.56 -1.69 14.85
C ALA A 176 -30.66 -1.79 13.79
N ARG A 177 -30.33 -2.31 12.59
CA ARG A 177 -31.28 -2.55 11.49
C ARG A 177 -32.20 -3.74 11.75
N ALA A 178 -31.69 -4.80 12.39
CA ALA A 178 -32.50 -5.92 12.83
C ALA A 178 -33.50 -5.47 13.89
N ALA A 179 -33.05 -4.72 14.91
CA ALA A 179 -33.90 -4.16 15.95
C ALA A 179 -35.00 -3.24 15.39
N ALA A 180 -34.68 -2.40 14.41
CA ALA A 180 -35.67 -1.53 13.75
C ALA A 180 -36.77 -2.31 13.00
N ARG A 181 -36.44 -3.50 12.49
CA ARG A 181 -37.39 -4.45 11.88
C ARG A 181 -38.08 -5.35 12.90
N SER A 182 -37.90 -5.10 14.20
CA SER A 182 -38.37 -5.98 15.28
C SER A 182 -37.82 -7.41 15.20
N ILE A 183 -36.63 -7.57 14.62
CA ILE A 183 -35.90 -8.84 14.51
C ILE A 183 -34.93 -8.95 15.67
N ARG A 184 -35.01 -10.03 16.45
CA ARG A 184 -34.07 -10.31 17.54
C ARG A 184 -33.00 -11.29 17.08
N VAL A 185 -31.74 -10.94 17.28
CA VAL A 185 -30.59 -11.70 16.80
C VAL A 185 -29.95 -12.44 17.95
N PHE A 186 -29.71 -13.74 17.80
CA PHE A 186 -29.03 -14.54 18.81
C PHE A 186 -27.80 -15.23 18.24
N ARG A 187 -26.77 -15.37 19.07
CA ARG A 187 -25.59 -16.20 18.80
C ARG A 187 -25.48 -17.33 19.84
N PRO A 188 -24.83 -18.45 19.51
CA PRO A 188 -24.56 -19.50 20.49
C PRO A 188 -23.62 -18.99 21.60
N LEU A 189 -23.85 -19.47 22.82
CA LEU A 189 -22.98 -19.25 23.98
C LEU A 189 -21.62 -19.96 23.79
N ASN A 190 -21.65 -21.15 23.18
CA ASN A 190 -20.46 -21.91 22.80
C ASN A 190 -20.60 -22.38 21.34
N GLN A 191 -19.64 -21.98 20.50
CA GLN A 191 -19.65 -22.29 19.07
C GLN A 191 -19.51 -23.79 18.77
N ASP A 192 -18.76 -24.54 19.59
CA ASP A 192 -18.58 -25.99 19.42
C ASP A 192 -19.83 -26.77 19.83
N MET A 193 -20.68 -26.14 20.64
CA MET A 193 -21.88 -26.72 21.22
C MET A 193 -23.05 -25.71 21.14
N PRO A 194 -23.52 -25.38 19.92
CA PRO A 194 -24.53 -24.33 19.70
C PRO A 194 -25.91 -24.66 20.31
N ALA A 195 -26.08 -25.91 20.76
CA ALA A 195 -27.24 -26.38 21.48
C ALA A 195 -27.23 -25.95 22.97
N LEU A 196 -26.09 -25.63 23.57
CA LEU A 196 -25.98 -25.46 25.04
C LEU A 196 -26.37 -24.07 25.57
N GLY A 197 -26.67 -23.09 24.72
CA GLY A 197 -27.14 -21.78 25.15
C GLY A 197 -27.07 -20.73 24.05
N TRP A 198 -27.91 -19.69 24.17
CA TRP A 198 -28.04 -18.58 23.23
C TRP A 198 -27.92 -17.24 23.95
N VAL A 199 -27.22 -16.30 23.33
CA VAL A 199 -27.02 -14.94 23.82
C VAL A 199 -27.66 -13.98 22.83
N LEU A 200 -28.51 -13.08 23.34
CA LEU A 200 -29.07 -12.00 22.55
C LEU A 200 -27.95 -11.03 22.17
N CYS A 201 -27.84 -10.71 20.88
CA CYS A 201 -26.90 -9.72 20.38
C CYS A 201 -27.57 -8.35 20.49
N THR A 202 -26.94 -7.42 21.20
CA THR A 202 -27.45 -6.05 21.40
C THR A 202 -26.41 -5.03 20.94
N THR A 203 -26.87 -3.85 20.52
CA THR A 203 -26.01 -2.72 20.17
C THR A 203 -26.47 -1.50 20.97
N GLU A 204 -25.54 -0.60 21.29
CA GLU A 204 -25.84 0.69 21.90
C GLU A 204 -26.38 1.71 20.88
N LYS A 205 -26.21 1.43 19.58
CA LYS A 205 -26.71 2.32 18.52
C LYS A 205 -28.25 2.27 18.46
N PRO A 206 -28.93 3.42 18.31
CA PRO A 206 -30.37 3.46 18.25
C PRO A 206 -30.90 2.66 17.04
N PRO A 207 -32.06 1.98 17.16
CA PRO A 207 -32.67 1.29 16.03
C PRO A 207 -32.88 2.23 14.84
N PHE A 208 -32.40 1.83 13.67
CA PHE A 208 -32.48 2.61 12.46
C PHE A 208 -32.66 1.72 11.24
N ASP A 209 -33.57 2.10 10.34
CA ASP A 209 -33.84 1.38 9.09
C ASP A 209 -33.71 2.24 7.81
N GLY A 210 -32.96 3.33 7.88
CA GLY A 210 -32.68 4.17 6.70
C GLY A 210 -31.35 3.84 6.03
N GLY A 211 -31.00 4.58 4.98
CA GLY A 211 -29.70 4.49 4.29
C GLY A 211 -29.69 3.51 3.11
N ALA A 212 -29.00 3.89 2.05
CA ALA A 212 -28.95 3.13 0.81
C ALA A 212 -27.99 1.94 0.91
N TRP A 213 -28.39 0.80 0.35
CA TRP A 213 -27.50 -0.33 0.10
C TRP A 213 -26.76 -0.13 -1.22
N ARG A 214 -25.43 -0.28 -1.21
CA ARG A 214 -24.59 -0.22 -2.41
C ARG A 214 -24.09 -1.61 -2.78
N ALA A 215 -24.37 -2.02 -4.01
CA ALA A 215 -23.85 -3.28 -4.55
C ALA A 215 -22.38 -3.13 -4.97
N CYS A 216 -21.55 -4.09 -4.61
CA CYS A 216 -20.18 -4.18 -5.10
C CYS A 216 -20.18 -4.64 -6.58
N PRO A 217 -19.52 -3.91 -7.49
CA PRO A 217 -19.46 -4.29 -8.90
C PRO A 217 -18.63 -5.56 -9.17
N HIS A 218 -17.81 -5.98 -8.20
CA HIS A 218 -16.90 -7.13 -8.33
C HIS A 218 -17.54 -8.44 -7.87
N CYS A 219 -18.19 -8.45 -6.70
CA CYS A 219 -18.81 -9.65 -6.13
C CYS A 219 -20.35 -9.65 -6.12
N GLY A 220 -21.00 -8.52 -6.40
CA GLY A 220 -22.46 -8.39 -6.43
C GLY A 220 -23.14 -8.25 -5.06
N LEU A 221 -22.42 -8.47 -3.94
CA LEU A 221 -22.98 -8.30 -2.59
C LEU A 221 -23.27 -6.83 -2.28
N LYS A 222 -24.27 -6.58 -1.44
CA LYS A 222 -24.69 -5.24 -1.03
C LYS A 222 -24.18 -4.90 0.36
N PHE A 223 -23.73 -3.67 0.55
CA PHE A 223 -23.19 -3.15 1.81
C PHE A 223 -23.84 -1.81 2.14
N ASP A 224 -24.02 -1.53 3.43
CA ASP A 224 -24.46 -0.22 3.86
C ASP A 224 -23.31 0.78 3.78
N GLU A 225 -23.66 2.05 3.70
CA GLU A 225 -22.71 3.16 3.52
C GLU A 225 -21.70 3.26 4.66
N ALA A 226 -22.12 3.08 5.92
CA ALA A 226 -21.21 3.16 7.07
C ALA A 226 -20.14 2.05 7.01
N SER A 227 -20.53 0.82 6.68
CA SER A 227 -19.59 -0.30 6.52
C SER A 227 -18.60 -0.10 5.37
N LEU A 228 -19.02 0.56 4.29
CA LEU A 228 -18.11 0.91 3.19
C LEU A 228 -17.18 2.06 3.60
N ALA A 229 -17.71 3.10 4.23
CA ALA A 229 -16.92 4.26 4.68
C ALA A 229 -15.83 3.86 5.68
N SER A 230 -16.13 2.99 6.64
CA SER A 230 -15.13 2.49 7.60
C SER A 230 -14.01 1.67 6.95
N GLY A 231 -14.26 1.11 5.76
CA GLY A 231 -13.29 0.35 4.98
C GLY A 231 -12.74 1.14 3.79
N HIS A 232 -12.83 2.48 3.80
CA HIS A 232 -12.38 3.35 2.70
C HIS A 232 -12.96 2.95 1.33
N TYR A 233 -14.22 2.52 1.31
CA TYR A 233 -14.94 2.02 0.13
C TYR A 233 -14.23 0.85 -0.59
N VAL A 234 -13.45 0.07 0.16
CA VAL A 234 -12.93 -1.23 -0.24
C VAL A 234 -13.93 -2.30 0.18
N CYS A 235 -14.31 -3.19 -0.74
CA CYS A 235 -15.29 -4.23 -0.43
C CYS A 235 -14.75 -5.16 0.68
N PRO A 236 -15.45 -5.33 1.82
CA PRO A 236 -14.98 -6.17 2.92
C PRO A 236 -14.95 -7.67 2.57
N THR A 237 -15.61 -8.06 1.48
CA THR A 237 -15.66 -9.45 1.01
C THR A 237 -14.60 -9.80 -0.02
N CYS A 238 -14.50 -9.03 -1.10
CA CYS A 238 -13.63 -9.36 -2.24
C CYS A 238 -12.41 -8.44 -2.34
N SER A 239 -12.27 -7.53 -1.38
CA SER A 239 -11.29 -6.44 -1.38
C SER A 239 -11.36 -5.53 -2.61
N GLY A 240 -12.37 -5.67 -3.48
CA GLY A 240 -12.52 -4.87 -4.70
C GLY A 240 -12.76 -3.39 -4.38
N TYR A 241 -12.09 -2.50 -5.10
CA TYR A 241 -12.17 -1.05 -4.87
C TYR A 241 -13.45 -0.55 -5.55
N LEU A 242 -14.35 0.06 -4.77
CA LEU A 242 -15.55 0.69 -5.31
C LEU A 242 -15.22 2.13 -5.72
N ARG A 243 -15.84 2.60 -6.79
CA ARG A 243 -15.74 4.03 -7.17
C ARG A 243 -16.37 4.88 -6.09
N MET A 244 -15.67 5.94 -5.72
CA MET A 244 -16.10 6.93 -4.75
C MET A 244 -16.62 8.15 -5.50
N SER A 245 -17.67 8.76 -4.96
CA SER A 245 -18.06 10.12 -5.31
C SER A 245 -17.06 11.12 -4.72
N SER A 246 -17.08 12.34 -5.23
CA SER A 246 -16.26 13.44 -4.72
C SER A 246 -16.55 13.77 -3.25
N THR A 247 -17.80 13.68 -2.80
CA THR A 247 -18.17 13.86 -1.38
C THR A 247 -17.59 12.76 -0.49
N GLU A 248 -17.66 11.52 -0.93
CA GLU A 248 -17.07 10.39 -0.20
C GLU A 248 -15.55 10.55 -0.10
N ARG A 249 -14.90 11.01 -1.17
CA ARG A 249 -13.46 11.31 -1.15
C ARG A 249 -13.10 12.42 -0.17
N ILE A 250 -13.87 13.50 -0.15
CA ILE A 250 -13.66 14.62 0.77
C ILE A 250 -13.73 14.13 2.22
N ASN A 251 -14.79 13.39 2.55
CA ASN A 251 -15.02 12.89 3.91
C ASN A 251 -14.00 11.84 4.35
N ASP A 252 -13.50 11.04 3.42
CA ASP A 252 -12.50 9.98 3.66
C ASP A 252 -11.08 10.54 3.82
N LEU A 253 -10.76 11.62 3.10
CA LEU A 253 -9.40 12.11 2.95
C LEU A 253 -9.08 13.34 3.79
N LEU A 254 -9.97 14.33 3.86
CA LEU A 254 -9.67 15.66 4.39
C LEU A 254 -9.95 15.79 5.89
N ASP A 255 -9.29 16.75 6.53
CA ASP A 255 -9.62 17.13 7.91
C ASP A 255 -11.08 17.60 7.97
N ALA A 256 -11.79 17.25 9.04
CA ALA A 256 -13.20 17.59 9.22
C ALA A 256 -13.40 19.11 9.05
N ASP A 257 -14.47 19.47 8.34
CA ASP A 257 -14.87 20.87 8.07
C ASP A 257 -13.80 21.76 7.40
N SER A 258 -12.76 21.16 6.78
CA SER A 258 -11.67 21.92 6.14
C SER A 258 -11.89 22.24 4.66
N PHE A 259 -12.81 21.55 3.98
CA PHE A 259 -13.00 21.70 2.53
C PHE A 259 -13.80 22.96 2.20
N VAL A 260 -13.19 23.85 1.41
CA VAL A 260 -13.84 25.04 0.87
C VAL A 260 -13.88 24.94 -0.65
N GLU A 261 -15.09 24.76 -1.20
CA GLU A 261 -15.27 24.62 -2.65
C GLU A 261 -15.08 25.96 -3.37
N TRP A 262 -14.29 25.93 -4.45
CA TRP A 262 -14.03 27.05 -5.34
C TRP A 262 -14.70 26.83 -6.69
N ASP A 263 -15.10 27.93 -7.33
CA ASP A 263 -15.69 27.93 -8.68
C ASP A 263 -16.79 26.87 -8.83
N ARG A 264 -17.64 26.71 -7.80
CA ARG A 264 -18.67 25.66 -7.73
C ARG A 264 -19.48 25.60 -9.02
N SER A 265 -19.96 26.75 -9.47
CA SER A 265 -20.66 26.93 -10.73
C SER A 265 -19.83 27.81 -11.67
N VAL A 266 -19.64 27.32 -12.89
CA VAL A 266 -19.03 28.03 -14.01
C VAL A 266 -20.06 28.04 -15.15
N ALA A 267 -20.08 29.11 -15.94
CA ALA A 267 -21.03 29.24 -17.03
C ALA A 267 -20.90 28.08 -18.02
N GLU A 268 -21.99 27.37 -18.25
CA GLU A 268 -22.07 26.28 -19.22
C GLU A 268 -21.89 26.78 -20.64
N THR A 269 -21.26 25.96 -21.48
CA THR A 269 -21.11 26.25 -22.90
C THR A 269 -21.49 25.03 -23.73
N ASP A 270 -22.22 25.26 -24.83
CA ASP A 270 -22.46 24.25 -25.86
C ASP A 270 -21.80 24.74 -27.16
N PRO A 271 -20.48 24.54 -27.31
CA PRO A 271 -19.74 25.12 -28.43
C PRO A 271 -20.11 24.52 -29.79
N LEU A 272 -20.84 23.40 -29.82
CA LEU A 272 -21.21 22.68 -31.04
C LEU A 272 -22.72 22.68 -31.33
N ASP A 273 -23.53 23.36 -30.51
CA ASP A 273 -24.99 23.26 -30.54
C ASP A 273 -25.45 21.78 -30.57
N PHE A 274 -24.86 20.94 -29.71
CA PHE A 274 -25.04 19.50 -29.79
C PHE A 274 -26.48 19.09 -29.40
N PRO A 275 -27.19 18.28 -30.22
CA PRO A 275 -28.60 17.96 -29.97
C PRO A 275 -28.85 17.32 -28.59
N GLY A 276 -29.71 17.98 -27.80
CA GLY A 276 -30.12 17.53 -26.47
C GLY A 276 -28.99 17.55 -25.44
N TYR A 277 -27.92 18.32 -25.65
CA TYR A 277 -26.78 18.34 -24.74
C TYR A 277 -27.12 18.91 -23.36
N PHE A 278 -27.78 20.08 -23.31
CA PHE A 278 -28.23 20.68 -22.06
C PHE A 278 -29.16 19.78 -21.26
N GLU A 279 -30.08 19.06 -21.91
CA GLU A 279 -30.96 18.09 -21.23
C GLU A 279 -30.16 16.96 -20.57
N LYS A 280 -29.08 16.49 -21.23
CA LYS A 280 -28.19 15.47 -20.66
C LYS A 280 -27.37 16.01 -19.50
N LEU A 281 -26.93 17.27 -19.56
CA LEU A 281 -26.24 17.94 -18.45
C LEU A 281 -27.17 18.03 -17.23
N GLU A 282 -28.39 18.52 -17.42
CA GLU A 282 -29.40 18.59 -16.34
C GLU A 282 -29.72 17.21 -15.75
N ALA A 283 -29.87 16.19 -16.60
CA ALA A 283 -30.07 14.82 -16.13
C ALA A 283 -28.87 14.29 -15.32
N ALA A 284 -27.64 14.64 -15.70
CA ALA A 284 -26.45 14.29 -14.95
C ALA A 284 -26.39 15.01 -13.60
N ARG A 285 -26.66 16.32 -13.56
CA ARG A 285 -26.75 17.12 -12.31
C ARG A 285 -27.79 16.56 -11.35
N ALA A 286 -29.00 16.28 -11.85
CA ALA A 286 -30.08 15.73 -11.04
C ALA A 286 -29.73 14.35 -10.45
N LYS A 287 -28.94 13.55 -11.18
CA LYS A 287 -28.53 12.21 -10.74
C LYS A 287 -27.38 12.25 -9.73
N SER A 288 -26.37 13.08 -9.94
CA SER A 288 -25.15 13.10 -9.10
C SER A 288 -25.20 14.12 -7.97
N GLY A 289 -26.05 15.16 -8.08
CA GLY A 289 -26.03 16.31 -7.18
C GLY A 289 -24.82 17.25 -7.39
N LEU A 290 -24.07 17.06 -8.48
CA LEU A 290 -22.89 17.86 -8.82
C LEU A 290 -23.21 18.88 -9.91
N GLU A 291 -22.53 20.02 -9.90
CA GLU A 291 -22.62 21.01 -10.98
C GLU A 291 -21.93 20.53 -12.26
N GLU A 292 -20.81 19.81 -12.11
CA GLU A 292 -19.95 19.30 -13.18
C GLU A 292 -19.10 18.12 -12.66
N ALA A 293 -18.40 17.42 -13.55
CA ALA A 293 -17.57 16.24 -13.32
C ALA A 293 -16.29 16.47 -12.51
N VAL A 294 -16.05 17.68 -12.00
CA VAL A 294 -14.94 17.99 -11.10
C VAL A 294 -15.37 18.99 -10.04
N ARG A 295 -14.98 18.70 -8.79
CA ARG A 295 -15.02 19.66 -7.68
C ARG A 295 -13.62 20.15 -7.41
N THR A 296 -13.47 21.44 -7.19
CA THR A 296 -12.19 22.11 -6.97
C THR A 296 -12.31 22.97 -5.72
N GLY A 297 -11.24 23.13 -4.96
CA GLY A 297 -11.27 23.88 -3.71
C GLY A 297 -9.94 23.85 -2.97
N GLU A 298 -9.95 24.30 -1.72
CA GLU A 298 -8.88 24.03 -0.76
C GLU A 298 -9.36 23.04 0.31
N GLY A 299 -8.41 22.33 0.91
CA GLY A 299 -8.64 21.47 2.05
C GLY A 299 -7.39 21.36 2.92
N ARG A 300 -7.51 20.60 4.02
CA ARG A 300 -6.38 20.28 4.89
C ARG A 300 -6.24 18.78 5.10
N ILE A 301 -4.99 18.34 5.25
CA ILE A 301 -4.64 17.02 5.77
C ILE A 301 -3.59 17.24 6.85
N ALA A 302 -3.84 16.76 8.06
CA ALA A 302 -2.91 16.95 9.19
C ALA A 302 -2.55 18.43 9.39
N GLY A 303 -3.51 19.33 9.15
CA GLY A 303 -3.34 20.79 9.22
C GLY A 303 -2.68 21.44 8.00
N LEU A 304 -2.03 20.66 7.13
CA LEU A 304 -1.35 21.15 5.92
C LEU A 304 -2.39 21.60 4.89
N ARG A 305 -2.32 22.87 4.47
CA ARG A 305 -3.21 23.44 3.45
C ARG A 305 -2.74 23.07 2.05
N PHE A 306 -3.69 22.74 1.18
CA PHE A 306 -3.42 22.52 -0.24
C PHE A 306 -4.69 22.73 -1.07
N ALA A 307 -4.50 23.03 -2.35
CA ALA A 307 -5.55 23.09 -3.34
C ALA A 307 -5.85 21.66 -3.82
N ILE A 308 -7.14 21.32 -3.94
CA ILE A 308 -7.59 19.97 -4.30
C ILE A 308 -8.58 19.99 -5.46
N GLY A 309 -8.39 19.09 -6.43
CA GLY A 309 -9.34 18.78 -7.49
C GLY A 309 -9.79 17.33 -7.39
N ILE A 310 -11.09 17.06 -7.43
CA ILE A 310 -11.65 15.71 -7.36
C ILE A 310 -12.61 15.50 -8.52
N MET A 311 -12.18 14.70 -9.48
CA MET A 311 -13.01 14.30 -10.60
C MET A 311 -13.99 13.20 -10.17
N ASP A 312 -15.20 13.23 -10.73
CA ASP A 312 -16.28 12.30 -10.38
C ASP A 312 -16.83 11.57 -11.61
N SER A 313 -16.66 10.25 -11.60
CA SER A 313 -17.15 9.38 -12.68
C SER A 313 -18.68 9.29 -12.77
N GLN A 314 -19.43 9.73 -11.75
CA GLN A 314 -20.89 9.72 -11.78
C GLN A 314 -21.46 10.77 -12.75
N PHE A 315 -20.70 11.82 -13.07
CA PHE A 315 -21.07 12.85 -14.03
C PHE A 315 -20.33 12.63 -15.35
N PHE A 316 -21.03 12.16 -16.39
CA PHE A 316 -20.47 11.88 -17.71
C PHE A 316 -19.16 11.05 -17.69
N MET A 317 -19.05 10.08 -16.78
CA MET A 317 -17.83 9.28 -16.60
C MET A 317 -16.58 10.13 -16.35
N GLY A 318 -16.71 11.31 -15.74
CA GLY A 318 -15.57 12.19 -15.50
C GLY A 318 -15.02 12.84 -16.77
N SER A 319 -15.77 12.82 -17.89
CA SER A 319 -15.25 13.32 -19.16
C SER A 319 -14.93 14.81 -19.10
N MET A 320 -13.77 15.20 -19.64
CA MET A 320 -13.31 16.58 -19.61
C MET A 320 -13.99 17.41 -20.71
N GLY A 321 -14.92 18.28 -20.33
CA GLY A 321 -15.46 19.36 -21.16
C GLY A 321 -14.76 20.69 -20.92
N SER A 322 -15.22 21.76 -21.58
CA SER A 322 -14.76 23.14 -21.38
C SER A 322 -14.84 23.58 -19.93
N VAL A 323 -15.93 23.25 -19.24
CA VAL A 323 -16.15 23.61 -17.83
C VAL A 323 -15.17 22.88 -16.91
N VAL A 324 -14.94 21.57 -17.13
CA VAL A 324 -13.93 20.81 -16.38
C VAL A 324 -12.55 21.41 -16.58
N GLY A 325 -12.17 21.70 -17.83
CA GLY A 325 -10.89 22.32 -18.16
C GLY A 325 -10.72 23.70 -17.53
N GLU A 326 -11.77 24.53 -17.54
CA GLU A 326 -11.79 25.85 -16.88
C GLU A 326 -11.60 25.72 -15.37
N LYS A 327 -12.36 24.85 -14.69
CA LYS A 327 -12.26 24.66 -13.24
C LYS A 327 -10.88 24.18 -12.81
N VAL A 328 -10.30 23.22 -13.54
CA VAL A 328 -8.95 22.74 -13.23
C VAL A 328 -7.91 23.83 -13.53
N CYS A 329 -8.05 24.60 -14.61
CA CYS A 329 -7.16 25.75 -14.87
C CYS A 329 -7.20 26.77 -13.72
N ARG A 330 -8.39 27.17 -13.28
CA ARG A 330 -8.57 28.10 -12.15
C ARG A 330 -8.02 27.55 -10.83
N LEU A 331 -8.13 26.24 -10.59
CA LEU A 331 -7.54 25.59 -9.43
C LEU A 331 -6.02 25.85 -9.39
N PHE A 332 -5.31 25.61 -10.50
CA PHE A 332 -3.87 25.84 -10.58
C PHE A 332 -3.51 27.33 -10.52
N ASP A 333 -4.22 28.19 -11.27
CA ASP A 333 -3.95 29.63 -11.26
C ASP A 333 -4.14 30.23 -9.86
N ARG A 334 -5.21 29.86 -9.16
CA ARG A 334 -5.45 30.28 -7.78
C ARG A 334 -4.46 29.66 -6.79
N ALA A 335 -4.05 28.41 -7.00
CA ALA A 335 -3.02 27.79 -6.17
C ALA A 335 -1.67 28.52 -6.31
N VAL A 336 -1.35 29.08 -7.47
CA VAL A 336 -0.19 29.97 -7.63
C VAL A 336 -0.35 31.27 -6.83
N GLU A 337 -1.52 31.91 -6.92
CA GLU A 337 -1.81 33.13 -6.16
C GLU A 337 -1.71 32.92 -4.64
N GLU A 338 -2.28 31.80 -4.15
CA GLU A 338 -2.29 31.44 -2.72
C GLU A 338 -1.06 30.64 -2.26
N HIS A 339 -0.10 30.37 -3.16
CA HIS A 339 1.12 29.60 -2.88
C HIS A 339 0.86 28.19 -2.32
N LEU A 340 -0.12 27.49 -2.89
CA LEU A 340 -0.57 26.18 -2.43
C LEU A 340 -0.02 25.03 -3.30
N PRO A 341 0.41 23.92 -2.66
CA PRO A 341 0.46 22.62 -3.30
C PRO A 341 -0.88 22.26 -3.97
N VAL A 342 -0.83 21.46 -5.03
CA VAL A 342 -2.04 20.96 -5.70
C VAL A 342 -2.09 19.44 -5.63
N VAL A 343 -3.26 18.88 -5.28
CA VAL A 343 -3.54 17.44 -5.38
C VAL A 343 -4.77 17.23 -6.27
N VAL A 344 -4.65 16.41 -7.32
CA VAL A 344 -5.79 16.12 -8.20
C VAL A 344 -6.09 14.62 -8.23
N PHE A 345 -7.29 14.26 -7.79
CA PHE A 345 -7.86 12.92 -7.96
C PHE A 345 -8.51 12.84 -9.33
N THR A 346 -7.92 12.02 -10.20
CA THR A 346 -8.34 11.88 -11.59
C THR A 346 -9.21 10.65 -11.78
N ALA A 347 -10.36 10.86 -12.40
CA ALA A 347 -11.33 9.85 -12.78
C ALA A 347 -11.98 10.33 -14.07
N SER A 348 -11.65 9.72 -15.20
CA SER A 348 -12.16 10.13 -16.51
C SER A 348 -12.19 8.99 -17.53
N GLY A 349 -13.31 8.93 -18.27
CA GLY A 349 -13.44 8.18 -19.53
C GLY A 349 -12.81 8.88 -20.75
N GLY A 350 -12.26 10.09 -20.59
CA GLY A 350 -11.58 10.84 -21.65
C GLY A 350 -12.22 12.19 -21.98
N ALA A 351 -12.06 12.62 -23.23
CA ALA A 351 -12.59 13.90 -23.72
C ALA A 351 -14.13 13.88 -23.83
N ARG A 352 -14.77 15.01 -23.54
CA ARG A 352 -16.22 15.18 -23.74
C ARG A 352 -16.54 15.39 -25.22
N MET A 353 -16.92 14.31 -25.88
CA MET A 353 -17.17 14.29 -27.33
C MET A 353 -18.24 15.29 -27.79
N GLN A 354 -19.21 15.62 -26.92
CA GLN A 354 -20.27 16.59 -27.18
C GLN A 354 -19.73 18.00 -27.43
N GLU A 355 -18.51 18.30 -26.96
CA GLU A 355 -17.84 19.59 -27.14
C GLU A 355 -16.69 19.54 -28.17
N GLY A 356 -16.41 18.36 -28.75
CA GLY A 356 -15.43 18.14 -29.82
C GLY A 356 -14.06 18.77 -29.57
N LEU A 357 -13.61 19.64 -30.49
CA LEU A 357 -12.27 20.25 -30.42
C LEU A 357 -12.09 21.15 -29.19
N VAL A 358 -13.16 21.74 -28.66
CA VAL A 358 -13.06 22.58 -27.45
C VAL A 358 -12.65 21.74 -26.25
N SER A 359 -13.18 20.51 -26.14
CA SER A 359 -12.76 19.55 -25.12
C SER A 359 -11.28 19.16 -25.29
N LEU A 360 -10.81 18.94 -26.53
CA LEU A 360 -9.40 18.66 -26.81
C LEU A 360 -8.49 19.82 -26.37
N MET A 361 -8.87 21.07 -26.64
CA MET A 361 -8.08 22.25 -26.28
C MET A 361 -7.94 22.46 -24.76
N GLN A 362 -8.82 21.86 -23.95
CA GLN A 362 -8.66 21.93 -22.49
C GLN A 362 -7.40 21.23 -22.00
N MET A 363 -6.90 20.21 -22.72
CA MET A 363 -5.63 19.56 -22.39
C MET A 363 -4.48 20.57 -22.39
N ALA A 364 -4.34 21.32 -23.49
CA ALA A 364 -3.30 22.33 -23.62
C ALA A 364 -3.46 23.44 -22.59
N LYS A 365 -4.70 23.91 -22.39
CA LYS A 365 -5.01 24.96 -21.42
C LYS A 365 -4.58 24.62 -20.00
N VAL A 366 -4.95 23.43 -19.52
CA VAL A 366 -4.61 22.99 -18.17
C VAL A 366 -3.10 22.77 -18.05
N SER A 367 -2.44 22.20 -19.07
CA SER A 367 -0.98 22.06 -19.06
C SER A 367 -0.25 23.40 -18.95
N CYS A 368 -0.75 24.46 -19.59
CA CYS A 368 -0.19 25.81 -19.41
C CYS A 368 -0.35 26.34 -17.97
N ALA A 369 -1.44 25.98 -17.26
CA ALA A 369 -1.62 26.38 -15.86
C ALA A 369 -0.70 25.59 -14.92
N ILE A 370 -0.50 24.30 -15.19
CA ILE A 370 0.45 23.46 -14.46
C ILE A 370 1.88 23.98 -14.64
N GLU A 371 2.24 24.42 -15.84
CA GLU A 371 3.58 24.96 -16.10
C GLU A 371 3.85 26.22 -15.28
N ARG A 372 2.89 27.17 -15.21
CA ARG A 372 2.97 28.34 -14.31
C ARG A 372 3.08 27.94 -12.83
N HIS A 373 2.36 26.89 -12.42
CA HIS A 373 2.45 26.34 -11.06
C HIS A 373 3.81 25.72 -10.77
N ALA A 374 4.40 25.03 -11.74
CA ALA A 374 5.75 24.49 -11.64
C ALA A 374 6.82 25.58 -11.61
N GLU A 375 6.69 26.65 -12.41
CA GLU A 375 7.58 27.82 -12.38
C GLU A 375 7.54 28.54 -11.02
N ALA A 376 6.40 28.52 -10.33
CA ALA A 376 6.26 29.01 -8.96
C ALA A 376 6.92 28.11 -7.90
N GLY A 377 7.51 26.98 -8.29
CA GLY A 377 8.18 26.03 -7.38
C GLY A 377 7.22 25.22 -6.51
N LEU A 378 5.94 25.15 -6.87
CA LEU A 378 4.91 24.49 -6.05
C LEU A 378 4.71 23.02 -6.48
N PRO A 379 4.43 22.11 -5.53
CA PRO A 379 4.30 20.68 -5.82
C PRO A 379 2.91 20.31 -6.34
N TYR A 380 2.88 19.49 -7.39
CA TYR A 380 1.65 18.88 -7.93
C TYR A 380 1.66 17.36 -7.76
N ILE A 381 0.70 16.83 -6.99
CA ILE A 381 0.47 15.40 -6.82
C ILE A 381 -0.76 14.97 -7.63
N SER A 382 -0.60 14.02 -8.53
CA SER A 382 -1.70 13.39 -9.27
C SER A 382 -2.04 12.04 -8.64
N VAL A 383 -3.33 11.81 -8.34
CA VAL A 383 -3.83 10.54 -7.83
C VAL A 383 -4.76 9.91 -8.86
N LEU A 384 -4.31 8.83 -9.48
CA LEU A 384 -5.03 8.12 -10.53
C LEU A 384 -6.03 7.14 -9.93
N THR A 385 -7.31 7.30 -10.28
CA THR A 385 -8.39 6.43 -9.79
C THR A 385 -9.13 5.75 -10.95
N ASP A 386 -9.98 4.77 -10.62
CA ASP A 386 -10.67 3.99 -11.65
C ASP A 386 -11.89 4.71 -12.25
N PRO A 387 -11.95 4.90 -13.59
CA PRO A 387 -10.88 4.80 -14.57
C PRO A 387 -10.21 6.16 -14.81
N THR A 388 -8.95 6.18 -15.24
CA THR A 388 -8.28 7.38 -15.76
C THR A 388 -7.83 7.08 -17.19
N THR A 389 -8.50 7.67 -18.19
CA THR A 389 -8.22 7.40 -19.60
C THR A 389 -8.29 8.62 -20.53
N GLY A 390 -7.82 8.48 -21.77
CA GLY A 390 -8.03 9.45 -22.84
C GLY A 390 -7.24 10.75 -22.69
N GLY A 391 -7.90 11.88 -23.00
CA GLY A 391 -7.25 13.20 -22.94
C GLY A 391 -6.76 13.59 -21.55
N VAL A 392 -7.37 13.06 -20.49
CA VAL A 392 -6.95 13.31 -19.10
C VAL A 392 -5.62 12.60 -18.79
N THR A 393 -5.45 11.32 -19.19
CA THR A 393 -4.14 10.64 -19.07
C THR A 393 -3.08 11.27 -19.95
N ALA A 394 -3.45 11.77 -21.13
CA ALA A 394 -2.53 12.48 -22.03
C ALA A 394 -2.29 13.96 -21.65
N SER A 395 -2.69 14.38 -20.45
CA SER A 395 -2.46 15.74 -19.95
C SER A 395 -2.22 15.73 -18.44
N PHE A 396 -3.00 16.49 -17.65
CA PHE A 396 -2.70 16.79 -16.26
C PHE A 396 -2.54 15.56 -15.36
N ALA A 397 -3.25 14.46 -15.63
CA ALA A 397 -3.10 13.25 -14.82
C ALA A 397 -1.68 12.66 -14.84
N MET A 398 -0.93 12.86 -15.92
CA MET A 398 0.46 12.39 -16.06
C MET A 398 1.51 13.50 -15.93
N GLN A 399 1.10 14.72 -15.53
CA GLN A 399 1.98 15.89 -15.40
C GLN A 399 2.29 16.25 -13.94
N GLY A 400 1.94 15.38 -12.99
CA GLY A 400 2.30 15.53 -11.58
C GLY A 400 3.80 15.32 -11.34
N ASP A 401 4.35 16.06 -10.38
CA ASP A 401 5.69 15.82 -9.85
C ASP A 401 5.77 14.49 -9.13
N VAL A 402 4.65 14.10 -8.48
CA VAL A 402 4.41 12.76 -7.93
C VAL A 402 3.10 12.22 -8.48
N ILE A 403 3.11 10.97 -8.95
CA ILE A 403 1.93 10.30 -9.51
C ILE A 403 1.67 9.01 -8.76
N LEU A 404 0.60 9.04 -7.97
CA LEU A 404 0.10 7.93 -7.19
C LEU A 404 -1.06 7.27 -7.93
N ALA A 405 -1.31 5.99 -7.69
CA ALA A 405 -2.49 5.30 -8.19
C ALA A 405 -3.16 4.45 -7.10
N GLU A 406 -4.48 4.33 -7.17
CA GLU A 406 -5.18 3.32 -6.38
C GLU A 406 -4.95 1.92 -6.97
N PRO A 407 -4.89 0.87 -6.13
CA PRO A 407 -4.75 -0.51 -6.59
C PRO A 407 -5.81 -0.89 -7.63
N ARG A 408 -5.38 -1.59 -8.68
CA ARG A 408 -6.23 -2.04 -9.80
C ARG A 408 -6.95 -0.94 -10.58
N ALA A 409 -6.61 0.34 -10.39
CA ALA A 409 -7.19 1.41 -11.19
C ALA A 409 -6.89 1.20 -12.69
N LEU A 410 -7.89 1.39 -13.55
CA LEU A 410 -7.68 1.36 -15.00
C LEU A 410 -7.04 2.67 -15.48
N ILE A 411 -5.80 2.62 -15.95
CA ILE A 411 -5.00 3.75 -16.41
C ILE A 411 -4.53 3.48 -17.84
N GLY A 412 -4.94 4.33 -18.79
CA GLY A 412 -4.52 4.13 -20.18
C GLY A 412 -4.82 5.27 -21.13
N PHE A 413 -4.09 5.36 -22.23
CA PHE A 413 -4.36 6.35 -23.26
C PHE A 413 -5.68 6.08 -24.00
N ALA A 414 -5.85 4.86 -24.52
CA ALA A 414 -7.08 4.41 -25.16
C ALA A 414 -7.73 3.30 -24.34
N GLY A 415 -9.06 3.26 -24.28
CA GLY A 415 -9.76 2.19 -23.57
C GLY A 415 -9.46 0.81 -24.16
N GLN A 416 -9.32 -0.21 -23.31
CA GLN A 416 -9.00 -1.59 -23.71
C GLN A 416 -9.87 -2.12 -24.87
N ARG A 417 -11.16 -1.78 -24.89
CA ARG A 417 -12.08 -2.17 -25.96
C ARG A 417 -11.64 -1.61 -27.32
N VAL A 418 -11.31 -0.32 -27.38
CA VAL A 418 -10.88 0.36 -28.61
C VAL A 418 -9.59 -0.28 -29.14
N ILE A 419 -8.67 -0.61 -28.24
CA ILE A 419 -7.41 -1.28 -28.59
C ILE A 419 -7.71 -2.65 -29.19
N ARG A 420 -8.46 -3.53 -28.50
CA ARG A 420 -8.83 -4.87 -29.00
C ARG A 420 -9.49 -4.83 -30.37
N ASP A 421 -10.42 -3.89 -30.57
CA ASP A 421 -11.13 -3.72 -31.84
C ASP A 421 -10.18 -3.30 -32.98
N THR A 422 -9.12 -2.55 -32.65
CA THR A 422 -8.11 -2.07 -33.61
C THR A 422 -7.05 -3.12 -33.92
N ILE A 423 -6.40 -3.69 -32.90
CA ILE A 423 -5.28 -4.63 -33.06
C ILE A 423 -5.74 -6.07 -33.33
N ARG A 424 -7.01 -6.39 -33.06
CA ARG A 424 -7.62 -7.73 -33.21
C ARG A 424 -6.87 -8.83 -32.44
N GLN A 425 -6.37 -8.49 -31.25
CA GLN A 425 -5.67 -9.40 -30.35
C GLN A 425 -6.27 -9.31 -28.93
N GLU A 426 -6.15 -10.41 -28.18
CA GLU A 426 -6.44 -10.40 -26.75
C GLU A 426 -5.35 -9.60 -26.02
N LEU A 427 -5.78 -8.77 -25.07
CA LEU A 427 -4.85 -7.99 -24.26
C LEU A 427 -4.38 -8.84 -23.08
N PRO A 428 -3.11 -8.71 -22.67
CA PRO A 428 -2.60 -9.40 -21.48
C PRO A 428 -3.45 -9.12 -20.23
N GLU A 429 -3.50 -10.10 -19.33
CA GLU A 429 -4.08 -9.89 -18.01
C GLU A 429 -3.33 -8.78 -17.27
N GLY A 430 -4.07 -7.86 -16.64
CA GLY A 430 -3.49 -6.69 -15.96
C GLY A 430 -3.10 -5.54 -16.89
N PHE A 431 -3.25 -5.66 -18.22
CA PHE A 431 -2.98 -4.55 -19.14
C PHE A 431 -3.75 -3.29 -18.73
N GLN A 432 -3.06 -2.14 -18.66
CA GLN A 432 -3.61 -0.85 -18.21
C GLN A 432 -4.09 -0.81 -16.74
N THR A 433 -3.74 -1.76 -15.87
CA THR A 433 -3.96 -1.55 -14.44
C THR A 433 -2.86 -0.67 -13.83
N ALA A 434 -3.07 -0.16 -12.62
CA ALA A 434 -2.05 0.53 -11.85
C ALA A 434 -0.77 -0.30 -11.69
N GLU A 435 -0.89 -1.61 -11.48
CA GLU A 435 0.25 -2.53 -11.39
C GLU A 435 1.05 -2.58 -12.70
N PHE A 436 0.36 -2.63 -13.84
CA PHE A 436 1.01 -2.55 -15.14
C PHE A 436 1.71 -1.20 -15.33
N ALA A 437 1.07 -0.10 -14.94
CA ALA A 437 1.66 1.23 -15.04
C ALA A 437 2.92 1.38 -14.18
N LEU A 438 2.92 0.83 -12.96
CA LEU A 438 4.08 0.85 -12.06
C LEU A 438 5.23 0.02 -12.62
N GLU A 439 4.96 -1.21 -13.08
CA GLU A 439 5.95 -2.12 -13.66
C GLU A 439 6.66 -1.52 -14.89
N HIS A 440 5.93 -0.73 -15.69
CA HIS A 440 6.47 -0.05 -16.87
C HIS A 440 6.94 1.38 -16.56
N GLY A 441 7.12 1.72 -15.29
CA GLY A 441 7.69 3.00 -14.85
C GLY A 441 6.86 4.24 -15.18
N LEU A 442 5.55 4.10 -15.39
CA LEU A 442 4.65 5.18 -15.79
C LEU A 442 4.11 5.98 -14.60
N ILE A 443 4.14 5.42 -13.39
CA ILE A 443 3.68 6.04 -12.13
C ILE A 443 4.72 5.84 -11.02
N ASP A 444 4.67 6.63 -9.95
CA ASP A 444 5.63 6.52 -8.85
C ASP A 444 5.25 5.47 -7.84
N ALA A 445 3.97 5.32 -7.49
CA ALA A 445 3.57 4.39 -6.44
C ALA A 445 2.09 3.98 -6.56
N ILE A 446 1.80 2.80 -6.03
CA ILE A 446 0.43 2.35 -5.79
C ILE A 446 0.18 2.41 -4.29
N VAL A 447 -0.87 3.11 -3.89
CA VAL A 447 -1.15 3.40 -2.47
C VAL A 447 -2.53 2.90 -2.11
N GLU A 448 -2.63 2.04 -1.09
CA GLU A 448 -3.93 1.58 -0.58
C GLU A 448 -4.68 2.78 0.04
N ARG A 449 -6.03 2.77 -0.02
CA ARG A 449 -6.81 3.95 0.41
C ARG A 449 -6.61 4.30 1.88
N GLU A 450 -6.42 3.30 2.74
CA GLU A 450 -6.14 3.49 4.17
C GLU A 450 -4.83 4.25 4.41
N GLU A 451 -3.85 4.13 3.50
CA GLU A 451 -2.53 4.76 3.61
C GLU A 451 -2.47 6.11 2.86
N LEU A 452 -3.45 6.37 1.97
CA LEU A 452 -3.38 7.49 1.02
C LEU A 452 -3.36 8.86 1.72
N ARG A 453 -4.15 9.03 2.78
CA ARG A 453 -4.15 10.25 3.59
C ARG A 453 -2.78 10.53 4.19
N GLY A 454 -2.14 9.52 4.80
CA GLY A 454 -0.81 9.64 5.38
C GLY A 454 0.27 9.87 4.34
N MET A 455 0.23 9.15 3.22
CA MET A 455 1.16 9.32 2.10
C MET A 455 1.13 10.76 1.56
N ILE A 456 -0.06 11.30 1.28
CA ILE A 456 -0.20 12.68 0.79
C ILE A 456 0.32 13.67 1.84
N ALA A 457 0.01 13.48 3.13
CA ALA A 457 0.50 14.34 4.20
C ALA A 457 2.04 14.41 4.24
N HIS A 458 2.71 13.24 4.16
CA HIS A 458 4.17 13.17 4.17
C HIS A 458 4.81 13.78 2.92
N ILE A 459 4.22 13.56 1.73
CA ILE A 459 4.72 14.20 0.50
C ILE A 459 4.57 15.72 0.60
N LEU A 460 3.41 16.22 1.04
CA LEU A 460 3.17 17.66 1.24
C LEU A 460 4.17 18.26 2.22
N ALA A 461 4.37 17.61 3.38
CA ALA A 461 5.33 18.02 4.39
C ALA A 461 6.76 18.20 3.84
N ILE A 462 7.25 17.20 3.12
CA ILE A 462 8.60 17.20 2.53
C ILE A 462 8.78 18.38 1.58
N HIS A 463 7.79 18.65 0.73
CA HIS A 463 7.89 19.71 -0.28
C HIS A 463 7.66 21.11 0.33
N LEU A 464 6.85 21.22 1.37
CA LEU A 464 6.63 22.48 2.07
C LEU A 464 7.81 22.87 2.96
N ALA A 465 8.57 21.92 3.50
CA ALA A 465 9.75 22.21 4.33
C ALA A 465 10.90 22.85 3.54
N THR A 466 10.94 22.71 2.21
CA THR A 466 11.95 23.33 1.35
C THR A 466 11.40 24.53 0.57
N ALA A 467 10.14 24.88 0.75
CA ALA A 467 9.52 26.02 0.08
C ALA A 467 10.11 27.34 0.61
N SER A 468 10.78 28.09 -0.26
CA SER A 468 11.34 29.41 0.04
C SER A 468 10.28 30.50 -0.19
N GLY A 469 9.38 30.74 0.77
CA GLY A 469 8.26 31.68 0.57
C GLY A 469 7.43 32.00 1.80
N ARG A 470 6.72 33.14 1.76
CA ARG A 470 6.11 33.88 2.89
C ARG A 470 4.97 33.10 3.57
N PHE A 471 5.16 32.76 4.84
CA PHE A 471 4.09 32.29 5.73
C PHE A 471 3.17 33.47 6.13
N GLU A 472 1.86 33.25 6.21
CA GLU A 472 0.91 34.29 6.66
C GLU A 472 1.03 34.53 8.17
N SER A 473 0.55 35.70 8.63
CA SER A 473 0.42 36.02 10.05
C SER A 473 -0.55 35.03 10.73
N GLY A 474 -0.02 33.98 11.37
CA GLY A 474 -0.79 32.92 12.01
C GLY A 474 -0.33 31.52 11.63
N ASP A 475 0.36 31.39 10.50
CA ASP A 475 1.11 30.18 10.17
C ASP A 475 2.29 30.10 11.15
N ARG A 476 2.27 29.11 12.05
CA ARG A 476 3.46 28.79 12.84
C ARG A 476 4.57 28.37 11.88
N GLU A 477 5.83 28.63 12.23
CA GLU A 477 6.98 28.02 11.55
C GLU A 477 6.64 26.56 11.27
N ILE A 478 6.51 26.20 9.99
CA ILE A 478 6.15 24.85 9.53
C ILE A 478 7.37 23.96 9.80
N LEU A 479 7.61 23.64 11.07
CA LEU A 479 8.51 22.58 11.49
C LEU A 479 7.75 21.27 11.25
N VAL A 480 7.90 20.71 10.06
CA VAL A 480 7.18 19.49 9.68
C VAL A 480 8.21 18.42 9.35
N ASP A 481 8.82 17.87 10.39
CA ASP A 481 9.56 16.62 10.28
C ASP A 481 8.59 15.41 10.24
N TYR A 482 9.15 14.22 10.01
CA TYR A 482 8.37 12.99 9.92
C TYR A 482 7.49 12.72 11.15
N GLN A 483 8.00 12.96 12.36
CA GLN A 483 7.29 12.66 13.61
C GLN A 483 6.11 13.60 13.82
N SER A 484 6.29 14.89 13.52
CA SER A 484 5.23 15.89 13.63
C SER A 484 4.01 15.55 12.74
N VAL A 485 4.25 15.05 11.52
CA VAL A 485 3.16 14.58 10.64
C VAL A 485 2.44 13.37 11.23
N ARG A 486 3.21 12.39 11.75
CA ARG A 486 2.64 11.21 12.37
C ARG A 486 1.78 11.53 13.58
N GLU A 487 2.27 12.38 14.48
CA GLU A 487 1.54 12.80 15.67
C GLU A 487 0.20 13.47 15.28
N ASN A 488 0.21 14.33 14.26
CA ASN A 488 -1.00 14.98 13.75
C ASN A 488 -1.98 14.02 13.07
N LEU A 489 -1.48 12.96 12.41
CA LEU A 489 -2.32 11.92 11.81
C LEU A 489 -2.93 11.00 12.87
N GLU A 490 -2.17 10.63 13.91
CA GLU A 490 -2.56 9.69 14.95
C GLU A 490 -3.57 10.29 15.94
N HIS A 491 -3.35 11.52 16.40
CA HIS A 491 -4.23 12.14 17.39
C HIS A 491 -5.48 12.78 16.78
N GLY A 492 -5.60 12.72 15.44
CA GLY A 492 -6.45 13.65 14.69
C GLY A 492 -5.96 15.08 14.92
N THR A 493 -6.24 15.99 14.00
CA THR A 493 -5.97 17.40 14.30
C THR A 493 -6.96 17.90 15.34
N ASP A 494 -6.63 17.70 16.61
CA ASP A 494 -7.13 18.47 17.74
C ASP A 494 -6.28 19.74 17.94
N THR A 495 -6.05 20.47 16.84
CA THR A 495 -5.75 21.91 16.89
C THR A 495 -6.93 22.66 16.28
N TYR A 496 -7.93 22.85 17.17
CA TYR A 496 -9.20 23.59 17.05
C TYR A 496 -10.40 22.91 16.37
N ASN A 497 -10.86 21.80 16.97
CA ASN A 497 -12.25 21.50 17.39
C ASN A 497 -12.57 20.00 17.23
N THR A 498 -12.20 19.21 18.24
CA THR A 498 -12.98 18.09 18.81
C THR A 498 -14.32 17.79 18.11
N VAL A 499 -14.35 16.70 17.35
CA VAL A 499 -15.48 15.77 17.34
C VAL A 499 -14.99 14.46 17.91
N THR A 500 -15.25 14.26 19.19
CA THR A 500 -15.09 12.98 19.89
C THR A 500 -15.99 11.92 19.25
N TYR A 501 -15.41 10.92 18.60
CA TYR A 501 -16.02 9.58 18.55
C TYR A 501 -15.48 8.80 19.75
N GLY A 502 -16.40 8.21 20.51
CA GLY A 502 -16.21 7.76 21.88
C GLY A 502 -14.96 6.90 22.14
N ASP A 503 -14.41 7.12 23.33
CA ASP A 503 -13.27 6.41 23.91
C ASP A 503 -13.35 4.89 23.71
N MET A 504 -12.31 4.31 23.12
CA MET A 504 -11.95 2.91 23.33
C MET A 504 -10.59 2.87 23.99
N ASP A 505 -10.56 2.33 25.21
CA ASP A 505 -9.34 1.96 25.92
C ASP A 505 -8.49 1.02 25.04
N VAL A 506 -7.29 1.48 24.67
CA VAL A 506 -6.29 0.65 24.00
C VAL A 506 -5.29 0.17 25.05
N PRO A 507 -5.16 -1.14 25.32
CA PRO A 507 -4.02 -1.64 26.07
C PRO A 507 -2.77 -1.54 25.20
N MET A 508 -1.75 -0.87 25.75
CA MET A 508 -0.38 -0.82 25.22
C MET A 508 0.11 -2.23 24.84
N LEU A 509 0.31 -2.47 23.54
CA LEU A 509 0.97 -3.67 23.03
C LEU A 509 2.39 -3.30 22.59
N ALA A 510 3.35 -3.65 23.45
CA ALA A 510 4.75 -3.74 23.10
C ALA A 510 4.97 -4.90 22.12
N GLY A 511 5.58 -4.61 20.98
CA GLY A 511 6.36 -5.53 20.13
C GLY A 511 5.62 -6.73 19.53
N GLU A 512 5.21 -6.61 18.25
CA GLU A 512 5.20 -7.70 17.24
C GLU A 512 4.65 -7.18 15.90
N SER A 513 5.48 -6.55 15.07
CA SER A 513 5.08 -6.05 13.72
C SER A 513 5.66 -6.82 12.53
N SER A 514 6.44 -7.89 12.73
CA SER A 514 7.15 -8.57 11.62
C SER A 514 6.38 -9.72 10.93
N GLY A 515 5.22 -10.14 11.43
CA GLY A 515 4.56 -11.39 11.00
C GLY A 515 3.56 -11.29 9.84
N ARG A 516 2.89 -10.15 9.62
CA ARG A 516 1.77 -10.05 8.66
C ARG A 516 2.19 -9.72 7.22
N SER A 517 3.30 -9.00 7.03
CA SER A 517 3.83 -8.63 5.71
C SER A 517 4.41 -9.84 4.94
N ALA A 518 5.06 -10.77 5.65
CA ALA A 518 5.70 -11.95 5.06
C ALA A 518 4.72 -12.94 4.40
N ARG A 519 3.45 -12.98 4.82
CA ARG A 519 2.44 -13.90 4.27
C ARG A 519 1.81 -13.37 2.97
N ARG A 520 1.60 -12.05 2.86
CA ARG A 520 1.13 -11.38 1.62
C ARG A 520 2.18 -11.41 0.51
N LEU A 521 3.46 -11.27 0.86
CA LEU A 521 4.57 -11.39 -0.09
C LEU A 521 4.63 -12.80 -0.71
N LYS A 522 4.36 -13.84 0.08
CA LYS A 522 4.39 -15.24 -0.36
C LYS A 522 3.28 -15.59 -1.35
N GLU A 523 2.11 -14.97 -1.25
CA GLU A 523 0.96 -15.17 -2.16
C GLU A 523 1.08 -14.34 -3.45
N ARG A 524 1.70 -13.16 -3.42
CA ARG A 524 2.00 -12.39 -4.66
C ARG A 524 3.14 -13.02 -5.46
N LEU A 525 4.10 -13.67 -4.79
CA LEU A 525 5.25 -14.30 -5.43
C LEU A 525 4.91 -15.60 -6.18
N SER A 526 3.91 -16.38 -5.75
CA SER A 526 3.53 -17.61 -6.45
C SER A 526 2.93 -17.35 -7.84
N GLY A 527 2.17 -16.25 -8.01
CA GLY A 527 1.56 -15.88 -9.29
C GLY A 527 2.51 -15.24 -10.32
N ILE A 528 3.72 -14.89 -9.91
CA ILE A 528 4.77 -14.34 -10.79
C ILE A 528 5.70 -15.47 -11.27
N VAL A 529 5.97 -16.45 -10.41
CA VAL A 529 6.80 -17.63 -10.74
C VAL A 529 6.14 -18.49 -11.83
N ASP A 530 4.81 -18.64 -11.81
CA ASP A 530 4.08 -19.39 -12.86
C ASP A 530 4.06 -18.69 -14.23
N ARG A 531 4.36 -17.38 -14.29
CA ARG A 531 4.40 -16.61 -15.54
C ARG A 531 5.76 -16.66 -16.23
N PHE A 532 6.85 -16.72 -15.46
CA PHE A 532 8.22 -16.82 -15.99
C PHE A 532 8.51 -18.17 -16.67
N GLU A 533 7.79 -19.24 -16.31
CA GLU A 533 7.96 -20.56 -16.94
C GLU A 533 7.34 -20.65 -18.35
N ARG A 534 6.58 -19.63 -18.80
CA ARG A 534 5.88 -19.64 -20.10
C ARG A 534 6.61 -18.92 -21.23
N SER A 535 7.64 -18.12 -20.95
CA SER A 535 8.49 -17.53 -21.98
C SER A 535 9.65 -18.47 -22.32
N GLY A 536 9.43 -19.39 -23.24
CA GLY A 536 10.44 -20.33 -23.70
C GLY A 536 11.64 -19.65 -24.36
N SER A 537 12.82 -19.75 -23.74
CA SER A 537 14.10 -19.82 -24.46
C SER A 537 15.11 -20.62 -23.62
N VAL A 538 15.99 -21.33 -24.30
CA VAL A 538 16.82 -22.41 -23.78
C VAL A 538 17.95 -21.88 -22.87
N SER A 539 18.13 -22.55 -21.71
CA SER A 539 19.30 -22.54 -20.81
C SER A 539 19.23 -21.77 -19.47
N GLY A 540 18.06 -21.67 -18.83
CA GLY A 540 17.94 -21.14 -17.44
C GLY A 540 18.78 -21.89 -16.39
N LYS A 541 18.81 -23.24 -16.43
CA LYS A 541 19.51 -24.06 -15.42
C LYS A 541 21.05 -23.97 -15.46
N ARG A 542 21.63 -23.56 -16.57
CA ARG A 542 23.10 -23.41 -16.72
C ARG A 542 23.56 -22.03 -16.27
N LEU A 543 22.73 -21.01 -16.52
CA LEU A 543 22.90 -19.64 -16.06
C LEU A 543 22.68 -19.50 -14.54
N GLU A 544 21.65 -20.14 -13.98
CA GLU A 544 21.42 -20.21 -12.53
C GLU A 544 22.60 -20.81 -11.76
N LYS A 545 23.27 -21.81 -12.34
CA LYS A 545 24.41 -22.48 -11.71
C LYS A 545 25.72 -21.67 -11.76
N ALA A 546 25.89 -20.83 -12.78
CA ALA A 546 27.02 -19.91 -12.92
C ALA A 546 26.82 -18.65 -12.03
N LEU A 547 25.60 -18.12 -11.97
CA LEU A 547 25.24 -16.97 -11.11
C LEU A 547 25.29 -17.28 -9.62
N ALA A 548 24.89 -18.49 -9.20
CA ALA A 548 24.93 -18.93 -7.80
C ALA A 548 26.36 -19.09 -7.23
N ARG A 549 27.40 -19.04 -8.08
CA ARG A 549 28.81 -19.16 -7.67
C ARG A 549 29.56 -17.83 -7.60
N GLY A 550 28.91 -16.70 -7.90
CA GLY A 550 29.58 -15.40 -7.97
C GLY A 550 30.57 -15.28 -9.14
N GLU A 551 30.39 -16.11 -10.16
CA GLU A 551 31.30 -16.31 -11.30
C GLU A 551 30.76 -15.65 -12.58
N PHE A 552 30.08 -14.49 -12.44
CA PHE A 552 29.55 -13.73 -13.56
C PHE A 552 30.17 -12.34 -13.62
N ASP A 553 30.88 -12.09 -14.71
CA ASP A 553 31.46 -10.80 -15.05
C ASP A 553 30.45 -10.02 -15.89
N ALA A 554 29.75 -9.08 -15.25
CA ALA A 554 28.72 -8.28 -15.92
C ALA A 554 29.29 -7.43 -17.05
N GLU A 555 30.57 -7.02 -17.01
CA GLU A 555 31.22 -6.21 -18.05
C GLU A 555 31.57 -7.01 -19.31
N ASN A 556 31.83 -8.32 -19.18
CA ASN A 556 32.33 -9.14 -20.30
C ASN A 556 31.33 -10.20 -20.82
N GLY A 557 30.18 -10.38 -20.17
CA GLY A 557 29.16 -11.35 -20.59
C GLY A 557 29.67 -12.80 -20.70
N ALA A 558 30.73 -13.15 -19.96
CA ALA A 558 31.44 -14.43 -20.08
C ALA A 558 31.50 -15.18 -18.74
N SER A 559 31.27 -16.51 -18.81
CA SER A 559 31.38 -17.47 -17.71
C SER A 559 32.82 -17.57 -17.21
N LEU A 560 33.03 -17.39 -15.92
CA LEU A 560 34.29 -17.67 -15.22
C LEU A 560 34.45 -19.19 -15.01
N ASP A 561 34.85 -19.93 -16.04
CA ASP A 561 35.37 -21.29 -15.87
C ASP A 561 36.83 -21.32 -16.39
N ASP A 562 37.77 -21.40 -15.44
CA ASP A 562 39.14 -21.94 -15.50
C ASP A 562 40.12 -21.11 -14.64
N ALA A 563 39.95 -21.16 -13.31
CA ALA A 563 40.94 -20.64 -12.37
C ALA A 563 41.14 -21.52 -11.12
N ASN A 564 40.82 -22.82 -11.18
CA ASN A 564 41.28 -23.80 -10.19
C ASN A 564 42.55 -24.50 -10.69
N GLY A 565 43.63 -23.72 -10.81
CA GLY A 565 44.99 -24.23 -10.86
C GLY A 565 45.75 -23.61 -9.70
N HIS A 566 46.15 -24.42 -8.73
CA HIS A 566 47.08 -24.01 -7.68
C HIS A 566 48.36 -23.46 -8.32
N ALA A 567 48.48 -22.14 -8.40
CA ALA A 567 49.72 -21.46 -8.72
C ALA A 567 50.26 -20.84 -7.43
N GLU A 568 51.40 -21.35 -6.98
CA GLU A 568 52.16 -20.76 -5.87
C GLU A 568 52.50 -19.31 -6.21
N VAL A 569 51.97 -18.39 -5.42
CA VAL A 569 52.16 -16.94 -5.56
C VAL A 569 53.59 -16.60 -5.15
N ALA A 570 54.47 -16.46 -6.13
CA ALA A 570 55.82 -15.95 -5.92
C ALA A 570 55.81 -14.41 -5.85
N GLY A 571 55.98 -13.87 -4.64
CA GLY A 571 56.43 -12.49 -4.42
C GLY A 571 55.33 -11.44 -4.23
N VAL A 572 54.63 -11.45 -3.09
CA VAL A 572 53.85 -10.31 -2.60
C VAL A 572 54.63 -9.66 -1.46
N THR A 573 55.13 -8.45 -1.68
CA THR A 573 55.67 -7.58 -0.62
C THR A 573 54.74 -6.38 -0.45
N ALA A 574 54.38 -6.09 0.81
CA ALA A 574 53.28 -5.23 1.29
C ALA A 574 51.87 -5.81 1.04
N GLU A 575 51.06 -5.92 2.10
CA GLU A 575 49.66 -6.35 2.02
C GLU A 575 48.92 -5.53 0.95
N ASN A 576 48.37 -6.20 -0.06
CA ASN A 576 47.71 -5.56 -1.19
C ASN A 576 46.33 -5.05 -0.74
N ARG A 577 46.34 -3.88 -0.10
CA ARG A 577 45.15 -3.21 0.47
C ARG A 577 44.06 -2.97 -0.57
N ALA A 578 44.42 -2.72 -1.83
CA ALA A 578 43.46 -2.56 -2.91
C ALA A 578 42.71 -3.87 -3.20
N TRP A 579 43.42 -4.99 -3.29
CA TRP A 579 42.77 -6.30 -3.48
C TRP A 579 41.95 -6.74 -2.28
N GLU A 580 42.42 -6.49 -1.06
CA GLU A 580 41.64 -6.73 0.16
C GLU A 580 40.33 -5.93 0.16
N SER A 581 40.38 -4.64 -0.22
CA SER A 581 39.19 -3.80 -0.36
C SER A 581 38.23 -4.34 -1.41
N VAL A 582 38.73 -4.84 -2.55
CA VAL A 582 37.89 -5.51 -3.57
C VAL A 582 37.18 -6.73 -2.98
N GLN A 583 37.88 -7.57 -2.21
CA GLN A 583 37.28 -8.75 -1.58
C GLN A 583 36.21 -8.38 -0.54
N LEU A 584 36.46 -7.33 0.27
CA LEU A 584 35.52 -6.85 1.28
C LEU A 584 34.31 -6.12 0.68
N ALA A 585 34.50 -5.33 -0.37
CA ALA A 585 33.42 -4.65 -1.11
C ALA A 585 32.49 -5.64 -1.80
N ARG A 586 33.02 -6.78 -2.26
CA ARG A 586 32.25 -7.86 -2.91
C ARG A 586 31.68 -8.89 -1.93
N ASN A 587 31.88 -8.70 -0.62
CA ASN A 587 31.33 -9.62 0.37
C ASN A 587 29.80 -9.66 0.26
N VAL A 588 29.24 -10.86 0.17
CA VAL A 588 27.80 -11.06 -0.03
C VAL A 588 26.94 -10.57 1.13
N HIS A 589 27.53 -10.43 2.31
CA HIS A 589 26.89 -9.95 3.53
C HIS A 589 27.13 -8.46 3.78
N ARG A 590 27.84 -7.75 2.88
CA ARG A 590 28.00 -6.29 2.98
C ARG A 590 26.61 -5.64 2.88
N PRO A 591 26.28 -4.68 3.77
CA PRO A 591 24.99 -4.01 3.73
C PRO A 591 24.81 -3.28 2.41
N THR A 592 23.65 -3.46 1.78
CA THR A 592 23.30 -2.78 0.53
C THR A 592 22.70 -1.42 0.80
N ALA A 593 22.49 -0.60 -0.23
CA ALA A 593 22.02 0.77 -0.06
C ALA A 593 20.67 0.89 0.67
N LEU A 594 19.76 -0.08 0.53
CA LEU A 594 18.51 -0.13 1.28
C LEU A 594 18.74 -0.21 2.80
N ALA A 595 19.74 -0.99 3.25
CA ALA A 595 20.07 -1.04 4.67
C ALA A 595 20.55 0.33 5.20
N TYR A 596 21.23 1.11 4.36
CA TYR A 596 21.58 2.49 4.68
C TYR A 596 20.35 3.40 4.64
N ILE A 597 19.48 3.32 3.63
CA ILE A 597 18.25 4.11 3.56
C ILE A 597 17.41 3.89 4.83
N ASP A 598 17.20 2.65 5.25
CA ASP A 598 16.44 2.28 6.46
C ASP A 598 17.05 2.86 7.75
N ALA A 599 18.37 3.01 7.81
CA ALA A 599 19.07 3.55 8.99
C ALA A 599 19.21 5.08 8.98
N LEU A 600 19.30 5.69 7.79
CA LEU A 600 19.62 7.10 7.60
C LEU A 600 18.37 7.97 7.43
N VAL A 601 17.33 7.44 6.78
CA VAL A 601 16.22 8.21 6.23
C VAL A 601 14.92 7.91 6.97
N ASP A 602 14.41 8.89 7.70
CA ASP A 602 13.11 8.79 8.33
C ASP A 602 12.00 9.03 7.29
N GLY A 603 10.98 8.16 7.28
CA GLY A 603 9.81 8.31 6.42
C GLY A 603 10.11 8.23 4.92
N PHE A 604 11.04 7.37 4.50
CA PHE A 604 11.40 7.21 3.09
C PHE A 604 10.20 6.80 2.23
N ILE A 605 9.94 7.56 1.17
CA ILE A 605 8.92 7.30 0.15
C ILE A 605 9.65 7.05 -1.16
N GLU A 606 9.67 5.79 -1.61
CA GLU A 606 10.22 5.41 -2.90
C GLU A 606 9.35 5.94 -4.05
N LEU A 607 9.99 6.50 -5.08
CA LEU A 607 9.35 7.05 -6.27
C LEU A 607 9.83 6.29 -7.51
N HIS A 608 8.97 5.44 -8.07
CA HIS A 608 9.30 4.51 -9.15
C HIS A 608 9.28 5.13 -10.55
N GLY A 609 9.94 4.46 -11.49
CA GLY A 609 9.82 4.66 -12.92
C GLY A 609 10.66 5.79 -13.52
N ASP A 610 10.90 5.73 -14.82
CA ASP A 610 11.51 6.82 -15.58
C ASP A 610 10.50 7.69 -16.34
N ARG A 611 9.21 7.33 -16.30
CA ARG A 611 8.08 7.93 -17.06
C ARG A 611 8.17 7.77 -18.56
N ALA A 612 9.03 6.88 -19.05
CA ALA A 612 9.21 6.65 -20.48
C ALA A 612 9.10 5.17 -20.87
N PHE A 613 9.78 4.28 -20.16
CA PHE A 613 9.90 2.87 -20.55
C PHE A 613 9.76 1.90 -19.38
N GLY A 614 10.34 2.19 -18.20
CA GLY A 614 10.43 1.19 -17.14
C GLY A 614 10.84 1.73 -15.78
N ASP A 615 10.65 0.90 -14.75
CA ASP A 615 11.23 1.09 -13.43
C ASP A 615 12.40 0.12 -13.23
N ASP A 616 13.63 0.65 -13.18
CA ASP A 616 14.83 -0.14 -12.98
C ASP A 616 15.11 -0.36 -11.48
N GLY A 617 15.01 -1.61 -11.04
CA GLY A 617 15.26 -2.00 -9.65
C GLY A 617 16.72 -1.85 -9.19
N ALA A 618 17.67 -1.65 -10.10
CA ALA A 618 19.05 -1.32 -9.75
C ALA A 618 19.18 0.08 -9.13
N ILE A 619 18.19 0.96 -9.36
CA ILE A 619 18.13 2.30 -8.77
C ILE A 619 16.92 2.41 -7.85
N VAL A 620 17.18 2.57 -6.55
CA VAL A 620 16.18 2.97 -5.57
C VAL A 620 16.29 4.48 -5.40
N GLY A 621 15.18 5.19 -5.51
CA GLY A 621 15.19 6.65 -5.38
C GLY A 621 13.88 7.16 -4.82
N GLY A 622 13.94 8.22 -4.03
CA GLY A 622 12.78 8.70 -3.30
C GLY A 622 13.07 9.92 -2.45
N VAL A 623 12.12 10.25 -1.58
CA VAL A 623 12.18 11.41 -0.69
C VAL A 623 12.00 11.00 0.76
N GLY A 624 12.56 11.77 1.68
CA GLY A 624 12.43 11.52 3.12
C GLY A 624 13.20 12.55 3.93
N TRP A 625 13.52 12.21 5.18
CA TRP A 625 14.19 13.11 6.12
C TRP A 625 15.51 12.54 6.60
N ILE A 626 16.57 13.33 6.59
CA ILE A 626 17.84 13.00 7.25
C ILE A 626 18.14 14.09 8.27
N GLY A 627 18.10 13.74 9.55
CA GLY A 627 18.40 14.70 10.63
C GLY A 627 17.47 15.91 10.65
N GLY A 628 16.19 15.74 10.28
CA GLY A 628 15.19 16.81 10.21
C GLY A 628 15.22 17.63 8.91
N GLN A 629 16.16 17.39 8.00
CA GLN A 629 16.19 18.02 6.68
C GLN A 629 15.49 17.13 5.64
N ALA A 630 14.60 17.72 4.86
CA ALA A 630 14.00 17.04 3.70
C ALA A 630 15.08 16.79 2.64
N VAL A 631 15.17 15.58 2.11
CA VAL A 631 16.18 15.16 1.14
C VAL A 631 15.57 14.35 0.00
N THR A 632 16.22 14.37 -1.17
CA THR A 632 16.07 13.33 -2.18
C THR A 632 17.21 12.33 -2.03
N VAL A 633 16.90 11.04 -1.95
CA VAL A 633 17.92 9.98 -1.91
C VAL A 633 17.87 9.19 -3.21
N ILE A 634 19.01 8.93 -3.81
CA ILE A 634 19.17 8.12 -5.03
C ILE A 634 20.29 7.12 -4.80
N ALA A 635 20.00 5.84 -4.97
CA ALA A 635 20.90 4.78 -4.57
C ALA A 635 20.98 3.66 -5.60
N GLN A 636 22.18 3.13 -5.78
CA GLN A 636 22.40 1.87 -6.48
C GLN A 636 22.22 0.70 -5.52
N GLU A 637 21.29 -0.20 -5.83
CA GLU A 637 20.89 -1.30 -4.95
C GLU A 637 21.22 -2.65 -5.58
N LYS A 638 22.12 -3.39 -4.92
CA LYS A 638 22.54 -4.73 -5.38
C LYS A 638 21.54 -5.83 -5.06
N GLY A 639 20.74 -5.72 -4.00
CA GLY A 639 19.88 -6.77 -3.47
C GLY A 639 20.57 -7.61 -2.37
N ALA A 640 19.83 -7.90 -1.30
CA ALA A 640 20.36 -8.58 -0.12
C ALA A 640 20.53 -10.09 -0.31
N ASP A 641 19.75 -10.69 -1.22
CA ASP A 641 19.82 -12.11 -1.57
C ASP A 641 19.87 -12.34 -3.09
N LEU A 642 20.08 -13.59 -3.52
CA LEU A 642 20.21 -13.93 -4.95
C LEU A 642 18.98 -13.52 -5.77
N LYS A 643 17.78 -13.64 -5.21
CA LYS A 643 16.54 -13.33 -5.93
C LYS A 643 16.41 -11.82 -6.11
N GLU A 644 16.71 -11.05 -5.07
CA GLU A 644 16.76 -9.60 -5.17
C GLU A 644 17.86 -9.14 -6.11
N ARG A 645 19.04 -9.75 -6.05
CA ARG A 645 20.15 -9.45 -6.96
C ARG A 645 19.79 -9.62 -8.42
N ILE A 646 19.12 -10.71 -8.78
CA ILE A 646 18.63 -10.91 -10.15
C ILE A 646 17.61 -9.82 -10.51
N ARG A 647 16.66 -9.52 -9.62
CA ARG A 647 15.63 -8.50 -9.87
C ARG A 647 16.21 -7.10 -10.06
N ARG A 648 17.27 -6.77 -9.32
CA ARG A 648 17.93 -5.46 -9.31
C ARG A 648 19.18 -5.42 -10.18
N ASN A 649 19.32 -6.39 -11.07
CA ASN A 649 20.44 -6.50 -11.99
C ASN A 649 21.82 -6.37 -11.31
N PHE A 650 21.96 -6.92 -10.11
CA PHE A 650 23.18 -6.87 -9.28
C PHE A 650 23.69 -5.44 -9.02
N GLY A 651 22.78 -4.46 -9.02
CA GLY A 651 23.11 -3.05 -8.85
C GLY A 651 23.71 -2.41 -10.11
N CYS A 652 23.62 -3.07 -11.27
CA CYS A 652 24.07 -2.55 -12.57
C CYS A 652 22.88 -1.88 -13.29
N PRO A 653 22.76 -0.54 -13.29
CA PRO A 653 21.58 0.10 -13.84
C PRO A 653 21.53 0.02 -15.36
N GLN A 654 20.32 -0.14 -15.87
CA GLN A 654 19.92 0.05 -17.27
C GLN A 654 19.68 1.55 -17.55
N PRO A 655 19.43 1.98 -18.80
CA PRO A 655 19.24 3.40 -19.12
C PRO A 655 18.08 4.02 -18.34
N GLU A 656 17.04 3.23 -18.07
CA GLU A 656 15.85 3.63 -17.29
C GLU A 656 16.23 4.04 -15.87
N GLY A 657 17.16 3.34 -15.21
CA GLY A 657 17.63 3.70 -13.87
C GLY A 657 18.29 5.07 -13.83
N TYR A 658 19.11 5.39 -14.83
CA TYR A 658 19.71 6.71 -14.96
C TYR A 658 18.67 7.79 -15.29
N ARG A 659 17.67 7.51 -16.13
CA ARG A 659 16.57 8.46 -16.39
C ARG A 659 15.73 8.72 -15.14
N LYS A 660 15.44 7.68 -14.34
CA LYS A 660 14.79 7.79 -13.03
C LYS A 660 15.61 8.68 -12.10
N SER A 661 16.92 8.49 -12.00
CA SER A 661 17.82 9.36 -11.23
C SER A 661 17.74 10.81 -11.70
N LEU A 662 17.88 11.06 -12.99
CA LEU A 662 17.81 12.39 -13.58
C LEU A 662 16.48 13.09 -13.28
N ARG A 663 15.35 12.38 -13.43
CA ARG A 663 14.01 12.87 -13.09
C ARG A 663 13.93 13.31 -11.63
N LEU A 664 14.42 12.47 -10.71
CA LEU A 664 14.41 12.78 -9.27
C LEU A 664 15.35 13.93 -8.91
N MET A 665 16.50 14.06 -9.57
CA MET A 665 17.39 15.22 -9.39
C MET A 665 16.73 16.53 -9.86
N ARG A 666 16.04 16.51 -11.00
CA ARG A 666 15.30 17.69 -11.49
C ARG A 666 14.13 18.07 -10.59
N GLN A 667 13.43 17.06 -10.06
CA GLN A 667 12.41 17.28 -9.05
C GLN A 667 13.02 17.91 -7.78
N ALA A 668 14.15 17.40 -7.29
CA ALA A 668 14.85 17.96 -6.14
C ALA A 668 15.25 19.43 -6.38
N GLU A 669 15.78 19.75 -7.55
CA GLU A 669 16.15 21.11 -7.97
C GLU A 669 14.93 22.05 -8.02
N LYS A 670 13.80 21.61 -8.59
CA LYS A 670 12.55 22.38 -8.62
C LYS A 670 12.12 22.82 -7.21
N PHE A 671 12.31 21.96 -6.22
CA PHE A 671 11.87 22.19 -4.85
C PHE A 671 12.98 22.67 -3.90
N GLY A 672 14.19 22.94 -4.39
CA GLY A 672 15.31 23.37 -3.55
C GLY A 672 15.76 22.32 -2.52
N ARG A 673 15.52 21.03 -2.80
CA ARG A 673 15.80 19.93 -1.87
C ARG A 673 17.19 19.34 -2.16
N PRO A 674 18.07 19.15 -1.16
CA PRO A 674 19.38 18.54 -1.38
C PRO A 674 19.27 17.07 -1.81
N VAL A 675 20.30 16.59 -2.50
CA VAL A 675 20.39 15.23 -3.03
C VAL A 675 21.49 14.44 -2.32
N VAL A 676 21.16 13.23 -1.87
CA VAL A 676 22.11 12.26 -1.31
C VAL A 676 22.19 11.05 -2.23
N CYS A 677 23.40 10.75 -2.72
CA CYS A 677 23.67 9.61 -3.58
C CYS A 677 24.39 8.50 -2.81
N LEU A 678 23.87 7.27 -2.88
CA LEU A 678 24.50 6.08 -2.32
C LEU A 678 24.95 5.16 -3.46
N VAL A 679 26.26 5.01 -3.61
CA VAL A 679 26.87 4.35 -4.77
C VAL A 679 27.37 2.97 -4.37
N ASP A 680 26.81 1.94 -5.01
CA ASP A 680 27.24 0.55 -4.87
C ASP A 680 26.93 -0.25 -6.14
N THR A 681 27.77 -0.07 -7.17
CA THR A 681 27.62 -0.70 -8.48
C THR A 681 28.94 -1.21 -9.01
N GLN A 682 28.88 -2.31 -9.77
CA GLN A 682 30.01 -2.78 -10.59
C GLN A 682 30.16 -2.00 -11.89
N GLY A 683 29.15 -1.19 -12.24
CA GLY A 683 29.11 -0.42 -13.47
C GLY A 683 27.70 -0.40 -14.06
N ALA A 684 27.54 0.34 -15.15
CA ALA A 684 26.30 0.28 -15.92
C ALA A 684 26.16 -1.09 -16.58
N PHE A 685 24.92 -1.52 -16.82
CA PHE A 685 24.68 -2.74 -17.55
C PHE A 685 25.08 -2.58 -19.02
N CYS A 686 25.94 -3.48 -19.52
CA CYS A 686 26.51 -3.40 -20.87
C CYS A 686 25.92 -4.44 -21.85
N GLY A 687 24.61 -4.67 -21.79
CA GLY A 687 23.88 -5.54 -22.72
C GLY A 687 23.41 -4.83 -23.98
N MET A 688 23.11 -5.60 -25.03
CA MET A 688 22.64 -5.05 -26.32
C MET A 688 21.36 -4.22 -26.15
N GLU A 689 20.45 -4.68 -25.29
CA GLU A 689 19.19 -3.99 -25.03
C GLU A 689 19.37 -2.63 -24.34
N ALA A 690 20.44 -2.45 -23.55
CA ALA A 690 20.76 -1.17 -22.94
C ALA A 690 21.34 -0.19 -23.96
N GLU A 691 22.17 -0.68 -24.88
CA GLU A 691 22.68 0.12 -26.01
C GLU A 691 21.54 0.59 -26.92
N GLU A 692 20.61 -0.29 -27.30
CA GLU A 692 19.45 0.05 -28.13
C GLU A 692 18.55 1.12 -27.49
N ARG A 693 18.51 1.17 -26.16
CA ARG A 693 17.75 2.15 -25.39
C ARG A 693 18.60 3.34 -24.93
N GLY A 694 19.85 3.47 -25.36
CA GLY A 694 20.67 4.67 -25.16
C GLY A 694 21.36 4.76 -23.79
N GLN A 695 22.06 3.71 -23.36
CA GLN A 695 22.85 3.66 -22.12
C GLN A 695 23.85 4.82 -21.99
N GLY A 696 24.64 5.06 -23.03
CA GLY A 696 25.62 6.15 -23.04
C GLY A 696 24.97 7.53 -22.92
N ASN A 697 23.84 7.75 -23.60
CA ASN A 697 23.08 9.00 -23.49
C ASN A 697 22.56 9.24 -22.07
N ALA A 698 21.96 8.20 -21.46
CA ALA A 698 21.41 8.32 -20.11
C ALA A 698 22.49 8.65 -19.06
N ILE A 699 23.68 8.07 -19.17
CA ILE A 699 24.84 8.39 -18.32
C ILE A 699 25.31 9.83 -18.59
N ALA A 700 25.49 10.21 -19.85
CA ALA A 700 25.95 11.55 -20.21
C ALA A 700 25.00 12.65 -19.72
N ASP A 701 23.69 12.44 -19.83
CA ASP A 701 22.67 13.37 -19.37
C ASP A 701 22.67 13.52 -17.84
N ASN A 702 22.92 12.44 -17.09
CA ASN A 702 23.08 12.51 -15.62
C ASN A 702 24.32 13.31 -15.23
N LEU A 703 25.47 13.05 -15.87
CA LEU A 703 26.70 13.80 -15.58
C LEU A 703 26.52 15.29 -15.85
N LEU A 704 25.90 15.64 -16.98
CA LEU A 704 25.61 17.04 -17.31
C LEU A 704 24.65 17.67 -16.31
N ALA A 705 23.60 16.95 -15.89
CA ALA A 705 22.65 17.43 -14.91
C ALA A 705 23.30 17.65 -13.54
N LEU A 706 24.06 16.68 -13.03
CA LEU A 706 24.79 16.79 -11.77
C LEU A 706 25.80 17.94 -11.79
N ALA A 707 26.51 18.14 -12.90
CA ALA A 707 27.44 19.27 -13.03
C ALA A 707 26.74 20.63 -12.94
N GLY A 708 25.49 20.73 -13.40
CA GLY A 708 24.69 21.96 -13.39
C GLY A 708 23.66 22.08 -12.26
N LEU A 709 23.54 21.09 -11.39
CA LEU A 709 22.46 21.01 -10.41
C LEU A 709 22.58 22.12 -9.35
N ARG A 710 21.51 22.89 -9.15
CA ARG A 710 21.52 24.10 -8.31
C ARG A 710 21.33 23.85 -6.81
N VAL A 711 21.12 22.59 -6.42
CA VAL A 711 20.99 22.15 -5.02
C VAL A 711 22.25 21.40 -4.57
N PRO A 712 22.52 21.32 -3.25
CA PRO A 712 23.60 20.50 -2.71
C PRO A 712 23.50 19.03 -3.10
N VAL A 713 24.64 18.43 -3.42
CA VAL A 713 24.77 17.00 -3.73
C VAL A 713 25.89 16.39 -2.87
N VAL A 714 25.55 15.35 -2.11
CA VAL A 714 26.50 14.56 -1.33
C VAL A 714 26.45 13.12 -1.81
N SER A 715 27.58 12.57 -2.25
CA SER A 715 27.68 11.17 -2.70
C SER A 715 28.58 10.35 -1.78
N VAL A 716 28.12 9.14 -1.43
CA VAL A 716 28.90 8.18 -0.63
C VAL A 716 28.98 6.84 -1.35
N LEU A 717 30.20 6.39 -1.64
CA LEU A 717 30.46 5.05 -2.16
C LEU A 717 30.50 4.06 -0.99
N LEU A 718 29.53 3.15 -0.98
CA LEU A 718 29.33 2.18 0.10
C LEU A 718 30.07 0.87 -0.15
N GLY A 719 30.27 0.49 -1.40
CA GLY A 719 30.89 -0.78 -1.77
C GLY A 719 31.71 -0.64 -3.04
N GLU A 720 31.14 -1.05 -4.17
CA GLU A 720 31.80 -0.89 -5.47
C GLU A 720 31.36 0.41 -6.15
N GLY A 721 32.32 1.13 -6.74
CA GLY A 721 32.07 2.24 -7.66
C GLY A 721 32.67 1.90 -9.02
N GLY A 722 31.90 1.27 -9.89
CA GLY A 722 32.35 0.88 -11.23
C GLY A 722 32.14 1.96 -12.29
N SER A 723 33.24 2.46 -12.84
CA SER A 723 33.31 3.21 -14.11
C SER A 723 32.32 4.38 -14.22
N GLY A 724 31.87 4.68 -15.45
CA GLY A 724 30.86 5.70 -15.74
C GLY A 724 29.51 5.46 -15.06
N GLY A 725 29.18 4.20 -14.72
CA GLY A 725 27.94 3.86 -14.03
C GLY A 725 27.88 4.38 -12.60
N ALA A 726 28.99 4.28 -11.86
CA ALA A 726 29.13 4.91 -10.55
C ALA A 726 29.28 6.43 -10.67
N LEU A 727 30.08 6.91 -11.63
CA LEU A 727 30.32 8.35 -11.83
C LEU A 727 29.03 9.13 -12.10
N ALA A 728 28.05 8.51 -12.76
CA ALA A 728 26.73 9.09 -13.01
C ALA A 728 25.95 9.44 -11.73
N LEU A 729 26.38 9.00 -10.54
CA LEU A 729 25.86 9.40 -9.24
C LEU A 729 26.94 9.99 -8.31
N ALA A 730 28.22 9.93 -8.68
CA ALA A 730 29.34 10.39 -7.86
C ALA A 730 29.88 11.78 -8.24
N LEU A 731 29.33 12.44 -9.26
CA LEU A 731 29.61 13.85 -9.55
C LEU A 731 28.82 14.72 -8.56
N ALA A 732 29.47 15.16 -7.48
CA ALA A 732 28.82 15.83 -6.36
C ALA A 732 29.68 16.95 -5.75
N ASP A 733 29.10 17.76 -4.86
CA ASP A 733 29.83 18.78 -4.09
C ASP A 733 30.77 18.15 -3.07
N ARG A 734 30.31 17.05 -2.46
CA ARG A 734 31.06 16.21 -1.53
C ARG A 734 30.99 14.75 -1.96
N VAL A 735 32.14 14.10 -2.06
CA VAL A 735 32.26 12.67 -2.39
C VAL A 735 33.05 11.97 -1.29
N ALA A 736 32.47 10.96 -0.66
CA ALA A 736 33.14 10.13 0.33
C ALA A 736 33.12 8.65 -0.06
N MET A 737 34.04 7.88 0.50
CA MET A 737 34.09 6.42 0.37
C MET A 737 34.08 5.80 1.76
N GLN A 738 33.35 4.71 1.96
CA GLN A 738 33.59 3.86 3.12
C GLN A 738 34.96 3.20 3.03
N GLU A 739 35.55 2.87 4.18
CA GLU A 739 36.94 2.45 4.33
C GLU A 739 37.39 1.32 3.41
N HIS A 740 36.50 0.35 3.16
CA HIS A 740 36.75 -0.80 2.30
C HIS A 740 36.01 -0.74 0.96
N ALA A 741 35.42 0.40 0.61
CA ALA A 741 34.86 0.64 -0.71
C ALA A 741 35.97 0.75 -1.77
N VAL A 742 35.61 0.45 -3.03
CA VAL A 742 36.51 0.52 -4.18
C VAL A 742 35.95 1.43 -5.26
N TYR A 743 36.81 2.19 -5.92
CA TYR A 743 36.43 3.02 -7.08
C TYR A 743 37.36 2.70 -8.25
N SER A 744 36.80 2.36 -9.42
CA SER A 744 37.61 1.94 -10.56
C SER A 744 37.06 2.39 -11.91
N VAL A 745 37.96 2.45 -12.90
CA VAL A 745 37.61 2.71 -14.32
C VAL A 745 37.02 1.45 -14.98
N LEU A 746 37.44 0.27 -14.51
CA LEU A 746 37.06 -1.05 -14.98
C LEU A 746 37.25 -2.05 -13.82
N SER A 747 36.63 -3.24 -13.90
CA SER A 747 36.98 -4.33 -12.98
C SER A 747 38.49 -4.70 -13.05
N PRO A 748 39.11 -5.13 -11.93
CA PRO A 748 40.51 -5.57 -11.93
C PRO A 748 40.72 -6.82 -12.80
N GLU A 749 39.71 -7.68 -12.89
CA GLU A 749 39.70 -8.80 -13.82
C GLU A 749 39.69 -8.33 -15.28
N GLY A 750 38.84 -7.37 -15.63
CA GLY A 750 38.76 -6.77 -16.96
C GLY A 750 40.07 -6.09 -17.35
N PHE A 751 40.67 -5.31 -16.43
CA PHE A 751 41.96 -4.66 -16.66
C PHE A 751 43.06 -5.68 -16.96
N ALA A 752 43.19 -6.70 -16.13
CA ALA A 752 44.22 -7.72 -16.26
C ALA A 752 44.03 -8.55 -17.55
N SER A 753 42.79 -8.83 -17.91
CA SER A 753 42.44 -9.51 -19.17
C SER A 753 42.77 -8.66 -20.40
N ILE A 754 42.40 -7.38 -20.42
CA ILE A 754 42.58 -6.51 -21.60
C ILE A 754 44.04 -6.12 -21.79
N LEU A 755 44.69 -5.62 -20.74
CA LEU A 755 46.03 -5.02 -20.84
C LEU A 755 47.15 -6.05 -20.69
N TRP A 756 46.97 -7.05 -19.84
CA TRP A 756 48.00 -8.06 -19.56
C TRP A 756 47.71 -9.41 -20.18
N LYS A 757 46.52 -9.60 -20.79
CA LYS A 757 46.07 -10.88 -21.37
C LYS A 757 46.11 -12.03 -20.36
N ASP A 758 45.96 -11.70 -19.08
CA ASP A 758 46.02 -12.65 -17.97
C ASP A 758 45.12 -12.19 -16.83
N ARG A 759 43.94 -12.81 -16.74
CA ARG A 759 42.93 -12.49 -15.72
C ARG A 759 43.37 -12.84 -14.30
N THR A 760 44.29 -13.80 -14.15
CA THR A 760 44.74 -14.26 -12.82
C THR A 760 45.53 -13.19 -12.06
N ARG A 761 46.01 -12.17 -12.79
CA ARG A 761 46.73 -11.00 -12.25
C ARG A 761 45.80 -9.89 -11.74
N ALA A 762 44.51 -10.17 -11.52
CA ALA A 762 43.56 -9.21 -10.95
C ALA A 762 44.03 -8.55 -9.63
N PRO A 763 44.69 -9.27 -8.68
CA PRO A 763 45.23 -8.62 -7.47
C PRO A 763 46.27 -7.55 -7.80
N GLU A 764 47.18 -7.85 -8.72
CA GLU A 764 48.20 -6.88 -9.17
C GLU A 764 47.55 -5.70 -9.91
N ALA A 765 46.51 -5.96 -10.71
CA ALA A 765 45.76 -4.93 -11.43
C ALA A 765 45.05 -3.97 -10.48
N ALA A 766 44.43 -4.50 -9.41
CA ALA A 766 43.76 -3.69 -8.39
C ALA A 766 44.73 -2.69 -7.72
N ALA A 767 45.94 -3.15 -7.39
CA ALA A 767 46.98 -2.30 -6.83
C ALA A 767 47.47 -1.24 -7.82
N VAL A 768 47.68 -1.61 -9.09
CA VAL A 768 48.12 -0.67 -10.14
C VAL A 768 47.08 0.41 -10.41
N MET A 769 45.80 0.06 -10.36
CA MET A 769 44.69 1.00 -10.56
C MET A 769 44.39 1.87 -9.34
N LYS A 770 45.01 1.59 -8.18
CA LYS A 770 44.83 2.36 -6.94
C LYS A 770 43.37 2.51 -6.51
N MET A 771 42.66 1.39 -6.46
CA MET A 771 41.20 1.35 -6.32
C MET A 771 40.68 1.61 -4.90
N SER A 772 41.54 1.58 -3.86
CA SER A 772 41.07 1.67 -2.47
C SER A 772 40.65 3.09 -2.05
N ALA A 773 39.76 3.20 -1.06
CA ALA A 773 39.33 4.48 -0.50
C ALA A 773 40.50 5.37 -0.03
N ALA A 774 41.51 4.78 0.60
CA ALA A 774 42.70 5.49 1.06
C ALA A 774 43.51 6.08 -0.10
N GLU A 775 43.64 5.36 -1.21
CA GLU A 775 44.36 5.83 -2.39
C GLU A 775 43.55 6.89 -3.14
N ALA A 776 42.24 6.68 -3.31
CA ALA A 776 41.34 7.66 -3.92
C ALA A 776 41.37 9.00 -3.16
N HIS A 777 41.38 8.95 -1.82
CA HIS A 777 41.51 10.14 -1.00
C HIS A 777 42.91 10.78 -1.13
N GLY A 778 43.97 9.98 -1.13
CA GLY A 778 45.34 10.48 -1.35
C GLY A 778 45.56 11.13 -2.72
N MET A 779 44.75 10.79 -3.72
CA MET A 779 44.73 11.42 -5.04
C MET A 779 43.79 12.63 -5.14
N GLY A 780 43.03 12.95 -4.09
CA GLY A 780 42.05 14.03 -4.07
C GLY A 780 40.76 13.75 -4.84
N ILE A 781 40.52 12.49 -5.25
CA ILE A 781 39.30 12.08 -5.98
C ILE A 781 38.08 12.12 -5.06
N VAL A 782 38.28 11.81 -3.77
CA VAL A 782 37.24 11.84 -2.73
C VAL A 782 37.68 12.70 -1.54
N ASP A 783 36.72 13.38 -0.92
CA ASP A 783 36.93 14.31 0.18
C ASP A 783 37.20 13.63 1.51
N ALA A 784 36.65 12.42 1.70
CA ALA A 784 36.75 11.70 2.97
C ALA A 784 36.73 10.19 2.80
N VAL A 785 37.42 9.51 3.72
CA VAL A 785 37.27 8.07 3.97
C VAL A 785 36.52 7.89 5.28
N LEU A 786 35.38 7.21 5.23
CA LEU A 786 34.50 6.98 6.37
C LEU A 786 34.82 5.62 6.99
N SER A 787 35.22 5.62 8.26
CA SER A 787 35.52 4.37 8.96
C SER A 787 34.28 3.48 9.03
N GLU A 788 34.47 2.19 8.79
CA GLU A 788 33.40 1.20 9.00
C GLU A 788 33.29 0.82 10.49
N GLY A 789 34.33 1.07 11.29
CA GLY A 789 34.43 0.79 12.73
C GLY A 789 35.58 -0.17 13.04
N PRO A 790 35.52 -0.96 14.13
CA PRO A 790 36.57 -1.92 14.47
C PRO A 790 36.63 -3.15 13.56
N ALA A 791 35.59 -3.38 12.76
CA ALA A 791 35.47 -4.45 11.78
C ALA A 791 34.90 -3.90 10.44
N PRO A 792 34.91 -4.68 9.35
CA PRO A 792 34.29 -4.27 8.09
C PRO A 792 32.76 -4.27 8.17
N ALA A 793 32.09 -3.47 7.34
CA ALA A 793 30.66 -3.13 7.42
C ALA A 793 29.69 -4.33 7.48
N HIS A 794 30.07 -5.50 6.99
CA HIS A 794 29.24 -6.72 7.10
C HIS A 794 29.22 -7.33 8.52
N GLU A 795 30.20 -6.97 9.36
CA GLU A 795 30.29 -7.40 10.76
C GLU A 795 29.81 -6.30 11.74
N ASN A 796 29.76 -5.04 11.32
CA ASN A 796 29.33 -3.89 12.14
C ASN A 796 28.47 -2.86 11.35
N PRO A 797 27.34 -3.30 10.74
CA PRO A 797 26.53 -2.48 9.84
C PRO A 797 26.02 -1.18 10.47
N ASP A 798 25.62 -1.22 11.74
CA ASP A 798 25.05 -0.06 12.44
C ASP A 798 26.09 1.06 12.63
N VAL A 799 27.33 0.69 12.95
CA VAL A 799 28.44 1.65 13.12
C VAL A 799 28.79 2.28 11.78
N ALA A 800 28.90 1.45 10.73
CA ALA A 800 29.17 1.89 9.38
C ALA A 800 28.09 2.87 8.87
N ALA A 801 26.81 2.53 9.05
CA ALA A 801 25.68 3.38 8.71
C ALA A 801 25.65 4.69 9.50
N ASN A 802 25.91 4.65 10.82
CA ASN A 802 25.95 5.84 11.66
C ASN A 802 27.07 6.83 11.25
N ASN A 803 28.23 6.31 10.85
CA ASN A 803 29.33 7.14 10.36
C ASN A 803 28.98 7.81 9.02
N VAL A 804 28.30 7.10 8.12
CA VAL A 804 27.75 7.69 6.89
C VAL A 804 26.71 8.76 7.23
N LYS A 805 25.75 8.47 8.12
CA LYS A 805 24.73 9.44 8.57
C LYS A 805 25.35 10.72 9.09
N THR A 806 26.36 10.60 9.96
CA THR A 806 27.07 11.73 10.57
C THR A 806 27.75 12.59 9.52
N TYR A 807 28.44 11.97 8.55
CA TYR A 807 29.10 12.68 7.46
C TYR A 807 28.09 13.40 6.54
N VAL A 808 27.01 12.72 6.15
CA VAL A 808 25.96 13.27 5.30
C VAL A 808 25.33 14.48 5.99
N MET A 809 24.93 14.36 7.26
CA MET A 809 24.35 15.47 8.02
C MET A 809 25.31 16.67 8.13
N ALA A 810 26.58 16.43 8.43
CA ALA A 810 27.57 17.51 8.51
C ALA A 810 27.76 18.21 7.15
N SER A 811 27.83 17.42 6.08
CA SER A 811 28.01 17.95 4.71
C SER A 811 26.78 18.74 4.26
N LEU A 812 25.57 18.24 4.52
CA LEU A 812 24.34 18.94 4.18
C LEU A 812 24.20 20.26 4.94
N ASN A 813 24.51 20.27 6.25
CA ASN A 813 24.50 21.51 7.04
C ASN A 813 25.49 22.55 6.49
N GLU A 814 26.68 22.14 6.07
CA GLU A 814 27.67 23.05 5.46
C GLU A 814 27.20 23.58 4.09
N LEU A 815 26.71 22.69 3.22
CA LEU A 815 26.42 23.03 1.83
C LEU A 815 25.09 23.79 1.67
N CYS A 816 24.08 23.49 2.49
CA CYS A 816 22.79 24.18 2.42
C CYS A 816 22.90 25.66 2.80
N ASP A 817 23.91 26.05 3.57
CA ASP A 817 24.19 27.45 3.92
C ASP A 817 24.95 28.20 2.81
N ALA A 818 25.49 27.49 1.81
CA ALA A 818 26.29 28.07 0.75
C ALA A 818 25.42 28.65 -0.39
N PRO A 819 25.78 29.83 -0.96
CA PRO A 819 25.09 30.35 -2.14
C PRO A 819 25.19 29.40 -3.34
N THR A 820 24.11 29.28 -4.12
CA THR A 820 24.06 28.40 -5.31
C THR A 820 25.22 28.61 -6.28
N GLU A 821 25.61 29.86 -6.53
CA GLU A 821 26.72 30.17 -7.45
C GLU A 821 28.08 29.70 -6.90
N GLU A 822 28.23 29.66 -5.57
CA GLU A 822 29.42 29.10 -4.93
C GLU A 822 29.44 27.57 -4.98
N LEU A 823 28.28 26.91 -4.78
CA LEU A 823 28.14 25.46 -4.96
C LEU A 823 28.57 25.05 -6.38
N LEU A 824 28.00 25.68 -7.41
CA LEU A 824 28.34 25.38 -8.81
C LEU A 824 29.83 25.62 -9.11
N ARG A 825 30.36 26.76 -8.67
CA ARG A 825 31.77 27.11 -8.88
C ARG A 825 32.71 26.10 -8.23
N THR A 826 32.47 25.77 -6.95
CA THR A 826 33.33 24.83 -6.21
C THR A 826 33.27 23.41 -6.79
N ARG A 827 32.09 22.96 -7.22
CA ARG A 827 31.92 21.69 -7.94
C ARG A 827 32.68 21.68 -9.26
N HIS A 828 32.60 22.75 -10.06
CA HIS A 828 33.34 22.84 -11.33
C HIS A 828 34.85 22.88 -11.12
N GLU A 829 35.32 23.69 -10.16
CA GLU A 829 36.73 23.78 -9.81
C GLU A 829 37.29 22.44 -9.33
N ARG A 830 36.52 21.69 -8.52
CA ARG A 830 36.87 20.33 -8.09
C ARG A 830 37.17 19.43 -9.27
N PHE A 831 36.28 19.36 -10.25
CA PHE A 831 36.46 18.42 -11.36
C PHE A 831 37.45 18.92 -12.42
N ALA A 832 37.71 20.23 -12.49
CA ALA A 832 38.70 20.82 -13.39
C ALA A 832 40.18 20.53 -13.00
N THR A 833 40.45 19.95 -11.83
CA THR A 833 41.81 19.60 -11.39
C THR A 833 42.35 18.32 -12.05
N PHE A 834 41.47 17.52 -12.65
CA PHE A 834 41.79 16.28 -13.36
C PHE A 834 41.82 16.52 -14.87
#